data_AF-A0A536JLV6-F1
#
_entry.id   AF-A0A536JLV6-F1
#
_cell.length_a   1.000
_cell.length_b   1.000
_cell.length_c   1.000
_cell.angle_alpha   90.00
_cell.angle_beta   90.00
_cell.angle_gamma   90.00
#
_symmetry.space_group_name_H-M   'P 1'
#
loop_
_entity.id
_entity.type
_entity.pdbx_description
1 polymer ?
#
loop_
_entity_poly.entity_id
_entity_poly.type
_entity_poly.pdbx_seq_one_letter_code
_entity_poly.pdbx_strand_id
1 'polypeptide(L)'
;MYEPRSISAHGLGVAFVRTVTAGVILAVILAGSGFVALTVSPSTIAFAFRSELVDQGPSPTLAPGATTSYTVRVRNTGLAPWQRGTDRQVTLGVSSDSTKFADDGMAVSWIRPNRLAATAENLVLPGMIGTFTFTVRAPTTPGVYRIPMRPVIDGVTWLQDDPIVLVLASDLGFHSQLVGQSGHPTLRPGEVTAMTVTLRNTGAKTWVRGSPNQQVNLGVASDDKAQSTLGFGWPTKDRVAMQLEPTVGPGSVGTFTFKVKAPTTPGIYVLRLRPVADGVTWLEDDGIMSLITVVGASGTPEKIEVGARPNQAVPTFTLSGFADPVNANQGGAVVLRASFAAAIGATAVVGMEVYAPGGSTLVYQRWFDGEHFGAGETQTYATTWQVPSSATLGSYTVTLRAFSPGWKTLYSSKSEAANFTVAPAPAAAAPPALQATPTAAPTVAPAASATVAPPVQTNPQATVTPRPSSATPGPTATIAPTIAPTVAPTPTVAPTATATAAPPGPISFVTAASVAPVSVPAGGSTNLTALVTSATATTGIVVDIEVHSASGSQVYQVWFENQNFSAGQQRSYPTTWQVPLGTATGTYDVQVGVFSQGWTTLYTYNNSAATVVVAAAGPSPTPVGTPVGTPVGTPTPTVPPTPAPTFTPGPTPTPGNFTLIPSDRLTTWSPGIPGGIPARTTVCA
;
A
#
# COMPACT_ATOMS: atom_id res chain seq x y z
N MET A 1 -5.38 24.98 -50.64
CA MET A 1 -6.30 25.49 -49.58
C MET A 1 -5.59 25.29 -48.26
N TYR A 2 -5.64 26.28 -47.36
CA TYR A 2 -5.06 26.22 -46.02
C TYR A 2 -5.93 27.12 -45.14
N GLU A 3 -6.60 26.56 -44.14
CA GLU A 3 -7.47 27.34 -43.24
C GLU A 3 -6.67 27.97 -42.10
N PRO A 4 -7.00 29.21 -41.68
CA PRO A 4 -6.41 29.81 -40.50
C PRO A 4 -6.95 29.13 -39.23
N ARG A 5 -6.09 28.50 -38.44
CA ARG A 5 -6.48 27.97 -37.13
C ARG A 5 -6.83 29.11 -36.18
N SER A 6 -8.04 29.06 -35.61
CA SER A 6 -8.49 30.00 -34.59
C SER A 6 -7.74 29.80 -33.27
N ILE A 7 -7.34 30.90 -32.63
CA ILE A 7 -6.69 30.89 -31.32
C ILE A 7 -7.78 30.91 -30.24
N SER A 8 -7.77 29.93 -29.34
CA SER A 8 -8.70 29.87 -28.21
C SER A 8 -8.50 31.04 -27.23
N ALA A 9 -9.60 31.54 -26.65
CA ALA A 9 -9.60 32.67 -25.72
C ALA A 9 -8.64 32.49 -24.52
N HIS A 10 -8.40 31.25 -24.06
CA HIS A 10 -7.40 30.96 -23.02
C HIS A 10 -5.97 31.36 -23.41
N GLY A 11 -5.60 31.24 -24.70
CA GLY A 11 -4.28 31.66 -25.19
C GLY A 11 -4.09 33.18 -25.14
N LEU A 12 -5.16 33.92 -25.47
CA LEU A 12 -5.17 35.40 -25.41
C LEU A 12 -5.07 35.90 -23.96
N GLY A 13 -5.76 35.27 -23.01
CA GLY A 13 -5.67 35.65 -21.59
C GLY A 13 -4.26 35.53 -21.02
N VAL A 14 -3.56 34.42 -21.28
CA VAL A 14 -2.19 34.19 -20.79
C VAL A 14 -1.18 35.14 -21.45
N ALA A 15 -1.36 35.46 -22.74
CA ALA A 15 -0.52 36.43 -23.45
C ALA A 15 -0.74 37.88 -22.98
N PHE A 16 -2.00 38.26 -22.70
CA PHE A 16 -2.36 39.58 -22.23
C PHE A 16 -1.76 39.87 -20.85
N VAL A 17 -1.92 38.96 -19.89
CA VAL A 17 -1.34 39.11 -18.54
C VAL A 17 0.18 39.19 -18.58
N ARG A 18 0.86 38.33 -19.36
CA ARG A 18 2.34 38.39 -19.50
C ARG A 18 2.83 39.74 -20.03
N THR A 19 2.13 40.31 -21.02
CA THR A 19 2.47 41.62 -21.58
C THR A 19 2.23 42.76 -20.56
N VAL A 20 1.12 42.72 -19.83
CA VAL A 20 0.79 43.75 -18.83
C VAL A 20 1.75 43.72 -17.64
N THR A 21 2.05 42.55 -17.07
CA THR A 21 2.97 42.46 -15.91
C THR A 21 4.40 42.87 -16.28
N ALA A 22 4.89 42.51 -17.47
CA ALA A 22 6.18 42.97 -17.96
C ALA A 22 6.20 44.50 -18.20
N GLY A 23 5.11 45.05 -18.76
CA GLY A 23 4.96 46.50 -18.97
C GLY A 23 4.96 47.31 -17.68
N VAL A 24 4.28 46.83 -16.63
CA VAL A 24 4.25 47.49 -15.31
C VAL A 24 5.65 47.51 -14.68
N ILE A 25 6.41 46.41 -14.74
CA ILE A 25 7.78 46.36 -14.20
C ILE A 25 8.71 47.30 -14.98
N LEU A 26 8.58 47.40 -16.31
CA LEU A 26 9.39 48.29 -17.12
C LEU A 26 9.03 49.78 -16.90
N ALA A 27 7.75 50.10 -16.69
CA ALA A 27 7.29 51.46 -16.40
C ALA A 27 7.84 52.00 -15.06
N VAL A 28 7.92 51.15 -14.03
CA VAL A 28 8.48 51.51 -12.71
C VAL A 28 9.98 51.80 -12.76
N ILE A 29 10.71 51.30 -13.78
CA ILE A 29 12.15 51.55 -13.97
C ILE A 29 12.41 52.87 -14.71
N LEU A 30 11.43 53.41 -15.46
CA LEU A 30 11.57 54.64 -16.25
C LEU A 30 10.92 55.89 -15.61
N ALA A 31 10.05 55.73 -14.61
CA ALA A 31 9.42 56.83 -13.87
C ALA A 31 10.07 57.04 -12.50
N GLY A 32 10.97 58.03 -12.40
CA GLY A 32 11.64 58.37 -11.14
C GLY A 32 10.71 58.99 -10.09
N SER A 33 11.06 58.79 -8.80
CA SER A 33 10.53 59.53 -7.64
C SER A 33 9.03 59.38 -7.35
N GLY A 34 8.59 58.17 -6.99
CA GLY A 34 7.24 57.92 -6.48
C GLY A 34 7.11 56.62 -5.69
N PHE A 35 7.61 56.56 -4.45
CA PHE A 35 7.46 55.40 -3.57
C PHE A 35 6.03 55.27 -3.02
N VAL A 36 5.08 54.89 -3.88
CA VAL A 36 3.80 54.34 -3.44
C VAL A 36 4.09 52.96 -2.87
N ALA A 37 4.01 52.84 -1.54
CA ALA A 37 4.09 51.55 -0.85
C ALA A 37 2.81 50.75 -1.12
N LEU A 38 2.73 50.15 -2.31
CA LEU A 38 1.67 49.22 -2.69
C LEU A 38 1.67 48.04 -1.72
N THR A 39 0.66 47.98 -0.86
CA THR A 39 0.41 46.86 0.04
C THR A 39 -0.08 45.67 -0.78
N VAL A 40 0.87 44.96 -1.39
CA VAL A 40 0.62 43.71 -2.13
C VAL A 40 -0.08 42.74 -1.17
N SER A 41 -1.30 42.33 -1.52
CA SER A 41 -2.08 41.45 -0.64
C SER A 41 -1.39 40.07 -0.50
N PRO A 42 -1.54 39.36 0.63
CA PRO A 42 -1.01 38.00 0.78
C PRO A 42 -1.44 37.07 -0.36
N SER A 43 -2.66 37.25 -0.85
CA SER A 43 -3.22 36.53 -2.01
C SER A 43 -2.43 36.74 -3.31
N THR A 44 -1.85 37.92 -3.53
CA THR A 44 -0.98 38.18 -4.69
C THR A 44 0.42 37.61 -4.50
N ILE A 45 0.94 37.60 -3.27
CA ILE A 45 2.22 36.97 -2.92
C ILE A 45 2.14 35.44 -3.10
N ALA A 46 1.01 34.82 -2.74
CA ALA A 46 0.78 33.38 -2.81
C ALA A 46 1.06 32.79 -4.20
N PHE A 47 0.68 33.47 -5.29
CA PHE A 47 0.93 32.99 -6.67
C PHE A 47 2.41 32.84 -7.04
N ALA A 48 3.32 33.52 -6.32
CA ALA A 48 4.75 33.40 -6.56
C ALA A 48 5.38 32.14 -5.93
N PHE A 49 4.66 31.42 -5.08
CA PHE A 49 5.15 30.25 -4.35
C PHE A 49 4.36 28.99 -4.73
N ARG A 50 5.05 28.02 -5.33
CA ARG A 50 4.51 26.70 -5.74
C ARG A 50 5.51 25.62 -5.35
N SER A 51 5.02 24.43 -5.05
CA SER A 51 5.85 23.30 -4.64
C SER A 51 5.41 21.96 -5.25
N GLU A 52 6.38 21.13 -5.62
CA GLU A 52 6.20 19.81 -6.24
C GLU A 52 6.98 18.77 -5.42
N LEU A 53 6.36 17.63 -5.09
CA LEU A 53 7.04 16.55 -4.35
C LEU A 53 8.11 15.91 -5.24
N VAL A 54 9.31 15.68 -4.71
CA VAL A 54 10.37 14.92 -5.39
C VAL A 54 10.46 13.52 -4.81
N ASP A 55 10.62 13.42 -3.50
CA ASP A 55 10.65 12.15 -2.77
C ASP A 55 10.28 12.34 -1.29
N GLN A 56 9.97 11.24 -0.63
CA GLN A 56 9.89 11.15 0.83
C GLN A 56 10.39 9.79 1.29
N GLY A 57 10.74 9.67 2.57
CA GLY A 57 11.20 8.41 3.14
C GLY A 57 10.18 7.26 3.02
N PRO A 58 10.63 6.00 3.12
CA PRO A 58 9.72 4.85 3.16
C PRO A 58 8.83 4.90 4.41
N SER A 59 7.59 4.45 4.29
CA SER A 59 6.64 4.29 5.40
C SER A 59 7.26 3.46 6.54
N PRO A 60 7.50 4.01 7.75
CA PRO A 60 8.15 3.27 8.82
C PRO A 60 7.17 2.36 9.56
N THR A 61 7.66 1.20 10.00
CA THR A 61 7.03 0.38 11.05
C THR A 61 7.92 0.40 12.28
N LEU A 62 7.39 0.81 13.43
CA LEU A 62 8.12 0.99 14.68
C LEU A 62 7.39 0.34 15.86
N ALA A 63 8.15 -0.06 16.88
CA ALA A 63 7.56 -0.44 18.16
C ALA A 63 6.83 0.76 18.81
N PRO A 64 5.73 0.55 19.56
CA PRO A 64 4.99 1.63 20.21
C PRO A 64 5.89 2.49 21.11
N GLY A 65 5.79 3.81 20.96
CA GLY A 65 6.62 4.79 21.67
C GLY A 65 8.03 5.01 21.11
N ALA A 66 8.51 4.19 20.16
CA ALA A 66 9.81 4.37 19.51
C ALA A 66 9.77 5.50 18.47
N THR A 67 10.95 6.00 18.08
CA THR A 67 11.11 7.20 17.25
C THR A 67 12.00 6.93 16.02
N THR A 68 11.69 7.59 14.90
CA THR A 68 12.57 7.62 13.71
C THR A 68 12.68 9.02 13.12
N SER A 69 13.76 9.27 12.38
CA SER A 69 13.88 10.46 11.54
C SER A 69 13.23 10.20 10.19
N TYR A 70 12.45 11.17 9.71
CA TYR A 70 11.81 11.13 8.39
C TYR A 70 12.23 12.36 7.58
N THR A 71 12.36 12.17 6.26
CA THR A 71 12.79 13.22 5.33
C THR A 71 11.84 13.30 4.14
N VAL A 72 11.54 14.52 3.71
CA VAL A 72 10.73 14.86 2.54
C VAL A 72 11.51 15.86 1.69
N ARG A 73 11.59 15.66 0.37
CA ARG A 73 12.24 16.56 -0.57
C ARG A 73 11.23 17.14 -1.54
N VAL A 74 11.22 18.46 -1.66
CA VAL A 74 10.21 19.20 -2.42
C VAL A 74 10.89 20.23 -3.31
N ARG A 75 10.56 20.24 -4.60
CA ARG A 75 11.08 21.23 -5.56
C ARG A 75 10.32 22.53 -5.42
N ASN A 76 11.04 23.66 -5.43
CA ASN A 76 10.45 24.98 -5.61
C ASN A 76 10.09 25.16 -7.10
N THR A 77 8.80 25.13 -7.42
CA THR A 77 8.27 25.38 -8.77
C THR A 77 7.67 26.78 -8.90
N GLY A 78 7.81 27.62 -7.85
CA GLY A 78 7.39 29.01 -7.84
C GLY A 78 8.35 29.94 -8.57
N LEU A 79 8.01 31.23 -8.57
CA LEU A 79 8.84 32.32 -9.09
C LEU A 79 9.69 32.99 -7.98
N ALA A 80 9.29 32.84 -6.72
CA ALA A 80 10.01 33.38 -5.57
C ALA A 80 10.91 32.33 -4.90
N PRO A 81 12.11 32.71 -4.42
CA PRO A 81 12.95 31.82 -3.63
C PRO A 81 12.38 31.64 -2.22
N TRP A 82 12.49 30.43 -1.67
CA TRP A 82 12.21 30.17 -0.25
C TRP A 82 13.46 30.55 0.56
N GLN A 83 13.29 31.26 1.67
CA GLN A 83 14.42 31.75 2.48
C GLN A 83 14.19 31.49 3.96
N ARG A 84 15.05 30.67 4.57
CA ARG A 84 14.97 30.31 5.99
C ARG A 84 15.18 31.56 6.87
N GLY A 85 14.38 31.68 7.92
CA GLY A 85 14.48 32.79 8.89
C GLY A 85 13.86 34.12 8.44
N THR A 86 13.14 34.19 7.31
CA THR A 86 12.41 35.41 6.88
C THR A 86 10.91 35.14 6.67
N ASP A 87 10.19 36.19 6.30
CA ASP A 87 8.83 36.19 5.70
C ASP A 87 8.62 35.18 4.55
N ARG A 88 9.70 34.63 3.96
CA ARG A 88 9.69 33.66 2.85
C ARG A 88 10.11 32.27 3.28
N GLN A 89 10.14 31.98 4.59
CA GLN A 89 10.44 30.65 5.09
C GLN A 89 9.29 29.70 4.77
N VAL A 90 9.60 28.65 4.00
CA VAL A 90 8.72 27.50 3.86
C VAL A 90 8.99 26.51 4.99
N THR A 91 7.92 26.05 5.63
CA THR A 91 7.93 24.96 6.60
C THR A 91 7.05 23.82 6.12
N LEU A 92 7.32 22.59 6.56
CA LEU A 92 6.41 21.46 6.39
C LEU A 92 5.43 21.47 7.57
N GLY A 93 4.15 21.69 7.29
CA GLY A 93 3.08 21.69 8.29
C GLY A 93 2.17 20.47 8.17
N VAL A 94 1.44 20.16 9.24
CA VAL A 94 0.31 19.22 9.18
C VAL A 94 -0.84 19.90 8.44
N SER A 95 -1.45 19.21 7.47
CA SER A 95 -2.58 19.74 6.71
C SER A 95 -3.73 20.23 7.61
N SER A 96 -4.39 21.30 7.17
CA SER A 96 -5.48 21.97 7.89
C SER A 96 -5.08 22.47 9.29
N ASP A 97 -3.79 22.75 9.51
CA ASP A 97 -3.22 23.22 10.77
C ASP A 97 -3.46 22.31 11.99
N SER A 98 -3.79 21.04 11.76
CA SER A 98 -4.16 20.08 12.81
C SER A 98 -3.02 19.80 13.79
N THR A 99 -3.30 19.93 15.09
CA THR A 99 -2.37 19.58 16.17
C THR A 99 -2.43 18.10 16.57
N LYS A 100 -3.47 17.36 16.12
CA LYS A 100 -3.86 16.05 16.66
C LYS A 100 -2.70 15.07 16.81
N PHE A 101 -1.81 14.98 15.82
CA PHE A 101 -0.67 14.06 15.86
C PHE A 101 0.37 14.41 16.93
N ALA A 102 0.55 15.70 17.25
CA ALA A 102 1.35 16.12 18.38
C ALA A 102 0.65 15.83 19.72
N ASP A 103 -0.67 16.01 19.77
CA ASP A 103 -1.49 15.69 20.95
C ASP A 103 -1.55 14.16 21.22
N ASP A 104 -1.50 13.34 20.16
CA ASP A 104 -1.29 11.88 20.18
C ASP A 104 0.16 11.48 20.58
N GLY A 105 1.04 12.44 20.83
CA GLY A 105 2.43 12.21 21.25
C GLY A 105 3.42 11.85 20.14
N MET A 106 3.03 11.97 18.86
CA MET A 106 3.88 11.64 17.71
C MET A 106 4.97 12.70 17.44
N ALA A 107 4.76 13.93 17.90
CA ALA A 107 5.69 15.03 17.67
C ALA A 107 6.97 14.89 18.52
N VAL A 108 8.13 14.89 17.86
CA VAL A 108 9.44 14.87 18.52
C VAL A 108 10.26 16.03 17.99
N SER A 109 10.43 17.05 18.84
CA SER A 109 11.17 18.29 18.51
C SER A 109 10.67 19.00 17.24
N TRP A 110 9.37 18.87 16.93
CA TRP A 110 8.71 19.68 15.90
C TRP A 110 8.74 21.16 16.30
N ILE A 111 8.80 22.06 15.31
CA ILE A 111 8.85 23.52 15.53
C ILE A 111 7.65 24.00 16.35
N ARG A 112 6.45 23.49 16.04
CA ARG A 112 5.18 23.67 16.77
C ARG A 112 4.30 22.42 16.57
N PRO A 113 3.21 22.22 17.34
CA PRO A 113 2.34 21.03 17.22
C PRO A 113 1.82 20.70 15.80
N ASN A 114 1.73 21.69 14.91
CA ASN A 114 1.33 21.55 13.51
C ASN A 114 2.42 22.00 12.50
N ARG A 115 3.68 22.14 12.92
CA ARG A 115 4.84 22.56 12.10
C ARG A 115 6.05 21.68 12.40
N LEU A 116 6.38 20.79 11.45
CA LEU A 116 7.33 19.70 11.66
C LEU A 116 8.77 20.21 11.53
N ALA A 117 9.11 20.84 10.39
CA ALA A 117 10.46 21.32 10.08
C ALA A 117 10.45 22.50 9.08
N ALA A 118 11.56 23.22 8.97
CA ALA A 118 11.84 24.21 7.93
C ALA A 118 12.88 23.65 6.94
N THR A 119 12.89 24.14 5.69
CA THR A 119 13.87 23.73 4.65
C THR A 119 15.28 23.69 5.23
N ALA A 120 16.02 22.60 5.06
CA ALA A 120 17.39 22.42 5.58
C ALA A 120 18.34 23.50 5.05
N GLU A 121 18.10 23.90 3.81
CA GLU A 121 18.78 24.91 3.04
C GLU A 121 18.38 26.32 3.49
N ASN A 122 19.34 27.23 3.58
CA ASN A 122 19.06 28.64 3.92
C ASN A 122 18.31 29.37 2.80
N LEU A 123 18.45 28.94 1.55
CA LEU A 123 17.85 29.55 0.36
C LEU A 123 17.56 28.46 -0.69
N VAL A 124 16.30 28.35 -1.14
CA VAL A 124 15.86 27.43 -2.19
C VAL A 124 15.33 28.26 -3.37
N LEU A 125 16.17 28.46 -4.38
CA LEU A 125 15.80 29.15 -5.62
C LEU A 125 14.74 28.37 -6.43
N PRO A 126 13.98 29.02 -7.33
CA PRO A 126 13.18 28.33 -8.34
C PRO A 126 13.96 27.22 -9.06
N GLY A 127 13.35 26.05 -9.21
CA GLY A 127 13.94 24.83 -9.75
C GLY A 127 14.73 23.98 -8.76
N MET A 128 15.22 24.56 -7.64
CA MET A 128 15.97 23.84 -6.60
C MET A 128 15.05 23.02 -5.68
N ILE A 129 15.67 22.11 -4.91
CA ILE A 129 14.99 21.26 -3.92
C ILE A 129 15.20 21.85 -2.52
N GLY A 130 14.13 21.88 -1.73
CA GLY A 130 14.17 22.08 -0.29
C GLY A 130 13.95 20.74 0.44
N THR A 131 14.76 20.47 1.45
CA THR A 131 14.73 19.24 2.24
C THR A 131 14.11 19.50 3.61
N PHE A 132 13.09 18.75 4.00
CA PHE A 132 12.48 18.81 5.33
C PHE A 132 12.80 17.52 6.08
N THR A 133 13.55 17.62 7.18
CA THR A 133 13.86 16.48 8.04
C THR A 133 13.32 16.74 9.45
N PHE A 134 12.55 15.79 9.98
CA PHE A 134 11.94 15.85 11.31
C PHE A 134 12.03 14.48 12.00
N THR A 135 11.76 14.44 13.30
CA THR A 135 11.63 13.17 14.05
C THR A 135 10.17 12.91 14.36
N VAL A 136 9.74 11.65 14.28
CA VAL A 136 8.37 11.22 14.61
C VAL A 136 8.41 10.04 15.58
N ARG A 137 7.45 9.98 16.50
CA ARG A 137 7.22 8.85 17.41
C ARG A 137 6.02 8.03 16.92
N ALA A 138 6.11 6.70 16.99
CA ALA A 138 4.95 5.84 16.90
C ALA A 138 4.10 5.94 18.19
N PRO A 139 2.78 6.13 18.10
CA PRO A 139 1.88 6.14 19.26
C PRO A 139 2.00 4.88 20.12
N THR A 140 1.65 4.98 21.40
CA THR A 140 1.64 3.83 22.33
C THR A 140 0.55 2.82 22.01
N THR A 141 -0.52 3.25 21.35
CA THR A 141 -1.53 2.37 20.76
C THR A 141 -1.02 1.81 19.43
N PRO A 142 -1.07 0.49 19.19
CA PRO A 142 -0.75 -0.09 17.88
C PRO A 142 -1.77 0.30 16.81
N GLY A 143 -1.33 0.45 15.56
CA GLY A 143 -2.17 0.83 14.43
C GLY A 143 -1.40 1.58 13.34
N VAL A 144 -2.08 1.84 12.21
CA VAL A 144 -1.52 2.60 11.09
C VAL A 144 -1.97 4.06 11.17
N TYR A 145 -1.01 4.97 11.30
CA TYR A 145 -1.23 6.40 11.43
C TYR A 145 -0.84 7.11 10.13
N ARG A 146 -1.73 7.96 9.60
CA ARG A 146 -1.53 8.71 8.36
C ARG A 146 -1.43 10.20 8.70
N ILE A 147 -0.24 10.79 8.56
CA ILE A 147 -0.01 12.22 8.78
C ILE A 147 -0.02 12.92 7.41
N PRO A 148 -1.09 13.67 7.05
CA PRO A 148 -1.10 14.50 5.86
C PRO A 148 -0.25 15.76 6.11
N MET A 149 0.69 16.03 5.21
CA MET A 149 1.68 17.10 5.33
C MET A 149 1.66 17.96 4.07
N ARG A 150 1.91 19.27 4.20
CA ARG A 150 2.04 20.20 3.06
C ARG A 150 3.06 21.30 3.40
N PRO A 151 3.84 21.82 2.43
CA PRO A 151 4.63 23.02 2.61
C PRO A 151 3.77 24.28 2.77
N VAL A 152 4.14 25.17 3.69
CA VAL A 152 3.42 26.39 4.07
C VAL A 152 4.37 27.55 4.36
N ILE A 153 3.99 28.75 3.94
CA ILE A 153 4.55 30.01 4.41
C ILE A 153 3.55 30.59 5.41
N ASP A 154 3.96 30.65 6.68
CA ASP A 154 3.07 31.02 7.78
C ASP A 154 2.48 32.42 7.60
N GLY A 155 1.15 32.52 7.71
CA GLY A 155 0.40 33.77 7.49
C GLY A 155 0.21 34.17 6.03
N VAL A 156 0.72 33.40 5.06
CA VAL A 156 0.60 33.71 3.62
C VAL A 156 -0.21 32.65 2.86
N THR A 157 0.32 31.44 2.70
CA THR A 157 -0.35 30.36 1.95
C THR A 157 0.26 28.98 2.19
N TRP A 158 -0.53 27.94 1.93
CA TRP A 158 -0.05 26.59 1.63
C TRP A 158 0.35 26.51 0.15
N LEU A 159 1.45 25.81 -0.17
CA LEU A 159 2.14 25.94 -1.47
C LEU A 159 1.79 24.87 -2.52
N GLN A 160 1.02 23.85 -2.12
CA GLN A 160 1.09 22.54 -2.79
C GLN A 160 -0.21 22.12 -3.47
N ASP A 161 -0.06 21.66 -4.72
CA ASP A 161 -1.13 21.13 -5.57
C ASP A 161 -1.42 19.63 -5.27
N ASP A 162 -0.40 18.84 -4.89
CA ASP A 162 -0.48 17.39 -4.58
C ASP A 162 -0.35 17.06 -3.07
N PRO A 163 -0.93 15.95 -2.57
CA PRO A 163 -0.85 15.55 -1.15
C PRO A 163 0.44 14.79 -0.79
N ILE A 164 1.12 15.20 0.30
CA ILE A 164 2.16 14.38 0.96
C ILE A 164 1.53 13.66 2.15
N VAL A 165 1.76 12.35 2.28
CA VAL A 165 1.28 11.57 3.44
C VAL A 165 2.41 10.69 3.96
N LEU A 166 2.78 10.89 5.23
CA LEU A 166 3.59 9.94 5.98
C LEU A 166 2.66 8.87 6.57
N VAL A 167 2.85 7.62 6.14
CA VAL A 167 2.21 6.45 6.76
C VAL A 167 3.18 5.84 7.76
N LEU A 168 2.79 5.78 9.03
CA LEU A 168 3.58 5.25 10.14
C LEU A 168 2.80 4.13 10.84
N ALA A 169 3.32 2.91 10.82
CA ALA A 169 2.77 1.81 11.61
C ALA A 169 3.40 1.78 13.01
N SER A 170 2.56 1.80 14.04
CA SER A 170 2.91 1.42 15.41
C SER A 170 2.56 -0.05 15.60
N ASP A 171 3.56 -0.87 15.88
CA ASP A 171 3.43 -2.34 15.81
C ASP A 171 4.18 -3.04 16.96
N LEU A 172 3.48 -3.92 17.66
CA LEU A 172 4.04 -4.76 18.72
C LEU A 172 5.04 -5.80 18.16
N GLY A 173 4.94 -6.15 16.87
CA GLY A 173 5.81 -7.06 16.14
C GLY A 173 5.49 -8.54 16.35
N PHE A 174 4.34 -8.86 16.94
CA PHE A 174 3.83 -10.23 17.07
C PHE A 174 2.86 -10.50 15.92
N HIS A 175 3.34 -11.26 14.93
CA HIS A 175 2.51 -11.73 13.81
C HIS A 175 2.73 -13.22 13.57
N SER A 176 1.70 -13.86 13.04
CA SER A 176 1.56 -15.27 12.77
C SER A 176 0.96 -15.50 11.38
N GLN A 177 1.09 -16.71 10.87
CA GLN A 177 0.39 -17.21 9.70
C GLN A 177 0.18 -18.72 9.86
N LEU A 178 -1.04 -19.21 9.60
CA LEU A 178 -1.35 -20.64 9.56
C LEU A 178 -0.49 -21.35 8.51
N VAL A 179 0.27 -22.36 8.95
CA VAL A 179 0.98 -23.31 8.07
C VAL A 179 0.13 -24.54 7.85
N GLY A 180 -0.60 -24.98 8.89
CA GLY A 180 -1.67 -25.95 8.77
C GLY A 180 -2.19 -26.45 10.11
N GLN A 181 -3.22 -27.28 10.06
CA GLN A 181 -3.83 -27.91 11.23
C GLN A 181 -4.30 -29.33 10.91
N SER A 182 -4.60 -30.11 11.95
CA SER A 182 -5.31 -31.38 11.83
C SER A 182 -6.66 -31.19 11.12
N GLY A 183 -7.03 -32.13 10.24
CA GLY A 183 -8.39 -32.23 9.71
C GLY A 183 -9.45 -32.42 10.80
N HIS A 184 -10.70 -32.15 10.46
CA HIS A 184 -11.85 -32.21 11.35
C HIS A 184 -12.16 -33.65 11.83
N PRO A 185 -12.07 -33.96 13.14
CA PRO A 185 -12.23 -35.32 13.62
C PRO A 185 -13.69 -35.75 13.76
N THR A 186 -13.93 -37.05 13.53
CA THR A 186 -15.17 -37.75 13.88
C THR A 186 -14.89 -38.72 15.02
N LEU A 187 -15.63 -38.60 16.13
CA LEU A 187 -15.35 -39.26 17.41
C LEU A 187 -16.60 -39.94 17.97
N ARG A 188 -16.41 -40.97 18.79
CA ARG A 188 -17.44 -41.58 19.63
C ARG A 188 -17.60 -40.80 20.96
N PRO A 189 -18.76 -40.88 21.63
CA PRO A 189 -18.99 -40.17 22.89
C PRO A 189 -17.93 -40.50 23.95
N GLY A 190 -17.29 -39.46 24.52
CA GLY A 190 -16.23 -39.59 25.52
C GLY A 190 -14.83 -39.94 25.00
N GLU A 191 -14.66 -40.19 23.71
CA GLU A 191 -13.36 -40.43 23.06
C GLU A 191 -12.44 -39.19 23.16
N VAL A 192 -11.12 -39.40 23.26
CA VAL A 192 -10.12 -38.32 23.33
C VAL A 192 -9.15 -38.45 22.17
N THR A 193 -9.02 -37.39 21.37
CA THR A 193 -8.03 -37.31 20.28
C THR A 193 -7.07 -36.14 20.48
N ALA A 194 -5.91 -36.22 19.84
CA ALA A 194 -4.93 -35.14 19.78
C ALA A 194 -5.08 -34.38 18.47
N MET A 195 -5.03 -33.05 18.55
CA MET A 195 -5.06 -32.13 17.41
C MET A 195 -3.83 -31.22 17.47
N THR A 196 -3.32 -30.81 16.31
CA THR A 196 -2.18 -29.91 16.20
C THR A 196 -2.47 -28.79 15.22
N VAL A 197 -2.01 -27.59 15.55
CA VAL A 197 -1.93 -26.42 14.68
C VAL A 197 -0.46 -26.00 14.59
N THR A 198 0.00 -25.63 13.40
CA THR A 198 1.35 -25.07 13.16
C THR A 198 1.23 -23.67 12.60
N LEU A 199 1.96 -22.73 13.22
CA LEU A 199 1.92 -21.31 12.89
C LEU A 199 3.33 -20.81 12.59
N ARG A 200 3.52 -20.18 11.44
CA ARG A 200 4.74 -19.43 11.10
C ARG A 200 4.71 -18.11 11.85
N ASN A 201 5.79 -17.76 12.54
CA ASN A 201 6.00 -16.40 13.03
C ASN A 201 6.34 -15.50 11.84
N THR A 202 5.46 -14.56 11.52
CA THR A 202 5.65 -13.56 10.45
C THR A 202 6.11 -12.20 10.98
N GLY A 203 6.17 -12.04 12.30
CA GLY A 203 6.52 -10.78 12.96
C GLY A 203 8.00 -10.64 13.33
N ALA A 204 8.36 -9.46 13.82
CA ALA A 204 9.71 -9.13 14.25
C ALA A 204 10.07 -9.64 15.67
N LYS A 205 9.07 -10.05 16.48
CA LYS A 205 9.29 -10.59 17.83
C LYS A 205 9.45 -12.10 17.80
N THR A 206 10.58 -12.60 18.30
CA THR A 206 10.73 -14.01 18.67
C THR A 206 9.72 -14.37 19.77
N TRP A 207 8.94 -15.45 19.58
CA TRP A 207 8.08 -15.97 20.64
C TRP A 207 8.89 -16.86 21.57
N VAL A 208 8.85 -16.64 22.89
CA VAL A 208 9.71 -17.33 23.87
C VAL A 208 8.87 -18.01 24.94
N ARG A 209 8.94 -19.33 25.01
CA ARG A 209 8.15 -20.16 25.92
C ARG A 209 8.61 -19.96 27.36
N GLY A 210 7.67 -19.71 28.27
CA GLY A 210 7.91 -19.42 29.68
C GLY A 210 8.27 -17.97 29.98
N SER A 211 8.44 -17.12 28.97
CA SER A 211 8.78 -15.71 29.15
C SER A 211 7.53 -14.82 29.15
N PRO A 212 7.31 -14.01 30.20
CA PRO A 212 6.22 -13.02 30.23
C PRO A 212 6.27 -12.09 29.01
N ASN A 213 5.09 -11.79 28.46
CA ASN A 213 4.92 -10.91 27.30
C ASN A 213 5.69 -11.34 26.03
N GLN A 214 6.14 -12.61 25.95
CA GLN A 214 6.83 -13.18 24.79
C GLN A 214 6.34 -14.59 24.41
N GLN A 215 5.77 -15.35 25.35
CA GLN A 215 5.15 -16.64 25.03
C GLN A 215 3.89 -16.45 24.17
N VAL A 216 3.81 -17.17 23.05
CA VAL A 216 2.57 -17.32 22.27
C VAL A 216 1.88 -18.63 22.66
N ASN A 217 0.57 -18.54 22.84
CA ASN A 217 -0.35 -19.63 23.13
C ASN A 217 -1.42 -19.71 22.03
N LEU A 218 -2.07 -20.87 21.91
CA LEU A 218 -3.25 -21.05 21.07
C LEU A 218 -4.49 -20.90 21.97
N GLY A 219 -5.21 -19.79 21.82
CA GLY A 219 -6.40 -19.47 22.58
C GLY A 219 -7.69 -19.92 21.90
N VAL A 220 -8.75 -20.10 22.69
CA VAL A 220 -10.12 -20.11 22.16
C VAL A 220 -10.51 -18.68 21.82
N ALA A 221 -11.00 -18.46 20.59
CA ALA A 221 -11.29 -17.11 20.10
C ALA A 221 -12.26 -16.35 21.02
N SER A 222 -12.02 -15.04 21.19
CA SER A 222 -12.76 -14.16 22.11
C SER A 222 -12.78 -14.60 23.58
N ASP A 223 -11.78 -15.40 24.00
CA ASP A 223 -11.64 -15.91 25.38
C ASP A 223 -12.87 -16.73 25.87
N ASP A 224 -13.58 -17.41 24.95
CA ASP A 224 -14.79 -18.19 25.27
C ASP A 224 -14.50 -19.45 26.11
N LYS A 225 -14.70 -19.30 27.42
CA LYS A 225 -14.51 -20.34 28.42
C LYS A 225 -15.62 -21.41 28.42
N ALA A 226 -16.70 -21.27 27.65
CA ALA A 226 -17.72 -22.33 27.53
C ALA A 226 -17.18 -23.54 26.75
N GLN A 227 -16.25 -23.33 25.81
CA GLN A 227 -15.62 -24.39 25.04
C GLN A 227 -14.70 -25.30 25.87
N SER A 228 -14.38 -24.94 27.12
CA SER A 228 -13.52 -25.76 27.99
C SER A 228 -14.10 -27.14 28.29
N THR A 229 -15.38 -27.37 28.00
CA THR A 229 -16.06 -28.67 28.05
C THR A 229 -15.54 -29.67 27.01
N LEU A 230 -14.99 -29.19 25.89
CA LEU A 230 -14.29 -30.00 24.88
C LEU A 230 -12.84 -30.31 25.30
N GLY A 231 -12.30 -29.63 26.31
CA GLY A 231 -10.88 -29.66 26.62
C GLY A 231 -10.42 -30.88 27.42
N PHE A 232 -9.27 -31.44 27.03
CA PHE A 232 -8.63 -32.50 27.80
C PHE A 232 -7.17 -32.13 28.12
N GLY A 233 -6.92 -31.66 29.35
CA GLY A 233 -5.58 -31.24 29.78
C GLY A 233 -5.10 -29.93 29.15
N TRP A 234 -6.02 -29.04 28.75
CA TRP A 234 -5.69 -27.69 28.29
C TRP A 234 -5.00 -26.86 29.40
N PRO A 235 -3.98 -26.04 29.09
CA PRO A 235 -3.33 -25.13 30.04
C PRO A 235 -4.28 -24.24 30.86
N THR A 236 -5.34 -23.72 30.25
CA THR A 236 -6.44 -23.00 30.92
C THR A 236 -7.79 -23.37 30.30
N LYS A 237 -8.88 -22.73 30.71
CA LYS A 237 -10.22 -22.91 30.10
C LYS A 237 -10.30 -22.40 28.65
N ASP A 238 -9.38 -21.52 28.27
CA ASP A 238 -9.40 -20.66 27.08
C ASP A 238 -8.03 -20.59 26.37
N ARG A 239 -7.05 -21.39 26.79
CA ARG A 239 -5.77 -21.66 26.12
C ARG A 239 -5.65 -23.16 25.94
N VAL A 240 -5.79 -23.64 24.70
CA VAL A 240 -5.85 -25.07 24.38
C VAL A 240 -4.45 -25.70 24.36
N ALA A 241 -3.44 -24.93 23.94
CA ALA A 241 -2.04 -25.31 23.89
C ALA A 241 -1.12 -24.11 24.14
N MET A 242 0.08 -24.39 24.62
CA MET A 242 1.23 -23.49 24.52
C MET A 242 2.06 -23.87 23.30
N GLN A 243 2.90 -22.96 22.78
CA GLN A 243 3.96 -23.34 21.84
C GLN A 243 4.82 -24.48 22.43
N LEU A 244 5.20 -25.46 21.61
CA LEU A 244 6.09 -26.55 22.05
C LEU A 244 7.55 -26.11 22.09
N GLU A 245 7.97 -25.37 21.07
CA GLU A 245 9.34 -24.89 20.87
C GLU A 245 9.74 -23.87 21.95
N PRO A 246 10.99 -23.91 22.46
CA PRO A 246 11.45 -22.93 23.45
C PRO A 246 11.47 -21.51 22.88
N THR A 247 11.80 -21.37 21.59
CA THR A 247 11.85 -20.10 20.85
C THR A 247 11.35 -20.28 19.43
N VAL A 248 10.52 -19.35 18.94
CA VAL A 248 10.09 -19.28 17.54
C VAL A 248 10.47 -17.91 16.98
N GLY A 249 11.61 -17.83 16.30
CA GLY A 249 12.11 -16.58 15.70
C GLY A 249 11.31 -16.16 14.47
N PRO A 250 11.51 -14.92 13.97
CA PRO A 250 10.93 -14.47 12.70
C PRO A 250 11.17 -15.49 11.57
N GLY A 251 10.12 -15.81 10.81
CA GLY A 251 10.16 -16.82 9.75
C GLY A 251 10.21 -18.29 10.20
N SER A 252 10.31 -18.57 11.51
CA SER A 252 10.26 -19.93 12.08
C SER A 252 8.81 -20.41 12.26
N VAL A 253 8.61 -21.71 12.49
CA VAL A 253 7.29 -22.30 12.76
C VAL A 253 7.22 -22.75 14.22
N GLY A 254 6.11 -22.43 14.89
CA GLY A 254 5.73 -22.95 16.20
C GLY A 254 4.61 -23.98 16.10
N THR A 255 4.66 -25.00 16.94
CA THR A 255 3.72 -26.13 17.00
C THR A 255 2.87 -26.06 18.25
N PHE A 256 1.56 -26.26 18.10
CA PHE A 256 0.56 -26.17 19.16
C PHE A 256 -0.28 -27.44 19.17
N THR A 257 0.11 -28.41 20.02
CA THR A 257 -0.62 -29.67 20.17
C THR A 257 -1.52 -29.63 21.41
N PHE A 258 -2.81 -29.90 21.22
CA PHE A 258 -3.83 -30.00 22.26
C PHE A 258 -4.60 -31.32 22.15
N LYS A 259 -5.44 -31.62 23.15
CA LYS A 259 -6.37 -32.75 23.10
C LYS A 259 -7.79 -32.27 23.27
N VAL A 260 -8.71 -32.89 22.53
CA VAL A 260 -10.15 -32.68 22.68
C VAL A 260 -10.81 -33.98 23.12
N LYS A 261 -11.82 -33.86 23.98
CA LYS A 261 -12.70 -34.96 24.39
C LYS A 261 -14.08 -34.76 23.81
N ALA A 262 -14.61 -35.77 23.14
CA ALA A 262 -15.97 -35.79 22.63
C ALA A 262 -16.99 -35.70 23.78
N PRO A 263 -17.95 -34.76 23.74
CA PRO A 263 -19.12 -34.76 24.62
C PRO A 263 -19.94 -36.05 24.54
N THR A 264 -20.86 -36.24 25.48
CA THR A 264 -21.76 -37.41 25.51
C THR A 264 -22.91 -37.32 24.51
N THR A 265 -23.23 -36.11 24.03
CA THR A 265 -24.33 -35.85 23.10
C THR A 265 -23.80 -35.86 21.66
N PRO A 266 -24.41 -36.63 20.73
CA PRO A 266 -24.08 -36.54 19.30
C PRO A 266 -24.36 -35.15 18.74
N GLY A 267 -23.52 -34.69 17.79
CA GLY A 267 -23.59 -33.34 17.25
C GLY A 267 -22.26 -32.86 16.67
N ILE A 268 -22.28 -31.69 16.03
CA ILE A 268 -21.07 -31.00 15.57
C ILE A 268 -20.73 -29.90 16.58
N TYR A 269 -19.51 -29.95 17.11
CA TYR A 269 -18.98 -28.97 18.06
C TYR A 269 -17.91 -28.12 17.38
N VAL A 270 -18.01 -26.80 17.53
CA VAL A 270 -17.20 -25.82 16.79
C VAL A 270 -16.18 -25.18 17.73
N LEU A 271 -14.91 -25.48 17.52
CA LEU A 271 -13.80 -24.90 18.27
C LEU A 271 -13.09 -23.84 17.39
N ARG A 272 -13.41 -22.55 17.64
CA ARG A 272 -12.72 -21.40 17.05
C ARG A 272 -11.45 -21.11 17.85
N LEU A 273 -10.30 -21.06 17.18
CA LEU A 273 -8.99 -20.88 17.78
C LEU A 273 -8.29 -19.66 17.19
N ARG A 274 -7.40 -19.04 17.97
CA ARG A 274 -6.58 -17.91 17.50
C ARG A 274 -5.28 -17.83 18.31
N PRO A 275 -4.14 -17.48 17.69
CA PRO A 275 -2.89 -17.23 18.43
C PRO A 275 -2.97 -15.97 19.31
N VAL A 276 -2.33 -16.03 20.48
CA VAL A 276 -2.27 -14.93 21.45
C VAL A 276 -0.91 -14.87 22.14
N ALA A 277 -0.29 -13.70 22.13
CA ALA A 277 0.83 -13.37 23.02
C ALA A 277 0.21 -12.91 24.35
N ASP A 278 0.18 -13.81 25.34
CA ASP A 278 -0.57 -13.56 26.58
C ASP A 278 -0.01 -12.37 27.36
N GLY A 279 -0.92 -11.50 27.81
CA GLY A 279 -0.59 -10.20 28.40
C GLY A 279 -0.28 -9.08 27.40
N VAL A 280 -0.25 -9.36 26.08
CA VAL A 280 0.16 -8.41 25.04
C VAL A 280 -0.92 -8.19 23.98
N THR A 281 -1.22 -9.20 23.15
CA THR A 281 -2.21 -9.08 22.07
C THR A 281 -2.65 -10.44 21.54
N TRP A 282 -3.87 -10.51 21.00
CA TRP A 282 -4.22 -11.51 20.00
C TRP A 282 -3.44 -11.21 18.71
N LEU A 283 -2.95 -12.26 18.05
CA LEU A 283 -2.32 -12.18 16.73
C LEU A 283 -3.42 -12.30 15.65
N GLU A 284 -3.06 -12.64 14.41
CA GLU A 284 -3.95 -12.75 13.25
C GLU A 284 -5.11 -13.72 13.49
N ASP A 285 -6.23 -13.46 12.80
CA ASP A 285 -7.38 -14.36 12.74
C ASP A 285 -7.43 -15.05 11.38
N ASP A 286 -6.58 -16.06 11.19
CA ASP A 286 -6.58 -16.94 10.02
C ASP A 286 -7.83 -17.85 9.93
N GLY A 287 -8.89 -17.57 10.73
CA GLY A 287 -10.11 -18.36 10.77
C GLY A 287 -9.86 -19.80 11.23
N ILE A 288 -8.95 -20.00 12.19
CA ILE A 288 -8.59 -21.33 12.68
C ILE A 288 -9.81 -21.95 13.38
N MET A 289 -10.27 -23.06 12.83
CA MET A 289 -11.57 -23.67 13.09
C MET A 289 -11.37 -25.18 13.11
N SER A 290 -11.83 -25.83 14.16
CA SER A 290 -11.91 -27.28 14.25
C SER A 290 -13.36 -27.69 14.46
N LEU A 291 -13.88 -28.55 13.58
CA LEU A 291 -15.21 -29.13 13.69
C LEU A 291 -15.08 -30.55 14.28
N ILE A 292 -15.52 -30.74 15.51
CA ILE A 292 -15.50 -32.04 16.20
C ILE A 292 -16.88 -32.67 16.01
N THR A 293 -16.96 -33.72 15.18
CA THR A 293 -18.22 -34.45 14.95
C THR A 293 -18.32 -35.61 15.94
N VAL A 294 -19.34 -35.60 16.81
CA VAL A 294 -19.66 -36.72 17.71
C VAL A 294 -20.79 -37.55 17.11
N VAL A 295 -20.55 -38.84 16.88
CA VAL A 295 -21.55 -39.77 16.33
C VAL A 295 -22.30 -40.56 17.41
N GLY A 296 -23.42 -41.18 17.04
CA GLY A 296 -24.15 -42.10 17.91
C GLY A 296 -23.36 -43.37 18.25
N ALA A 297 -23.74 -44.06 19.32
CA ALA A 297 -23.03 -45.24 19.82
C ALA A 297 -22.96 -46.40 18.80
N SER A 298 -23.89 -46.47 17.84
CA SER A 298 -23.88 -47.39 16.71
C SER A 298 -22.65 -47.25 15.80
N GLY A 299 -21.99 -46.08 15.79
CA GLY A 299 -20.83 -45.81 14.93
C GLY A 299 -21.17 -45.44 13.48
N THR A 300 -22.44 -45.53 13.08
CA THR A 300 -22.92 -44.80 11.92
C THR A 300 -22.94 -43.29 12.21
N PRO A 301 -22.62 -42.43 11.24
CA PRO A 301 -23.02 -41.02 11.30
C PRO A 301 -24.54 -40.98 11.19
N GLU A 302 -25.21 -41.02 12.34
CA GLU A 302 -26.64 -40.76 12.45
C GLU A 302 -26.94 -39.41 11.78
N LYS A 303 -27.91 -39.39 10.86
CA LYS A 303 -28.33 -38.16 10.17
C LYS A 303 -28.78 -37.17 11.25
N ILE A 304 -27.99 -36.11 11.47
CA ILE A 304 -28.13 -35.23 12.65
C ILE A 304 -29.38 -34.33 12.51
N GLU A 305 -30.55 -34.91 12.76
CA GLU A 305 -31.87 -34.25 12.77
C GLU A 305 -32.13 -33.52 14.10
N VAL A 306 -31.18 -32.68 14.52
CA VAL A 306 -31.33 -31.83 15.70
C VAL A 306 -32.34 -30.72 15.41
N GLY A 307 -33.60 -31.00 15.74
CA GLY A 307 -34.70 -30.03 15.72
C GLY A 307 -35.49 -29.93 14.42
N ALA A 308 -35.44 -30.93 13.54
CA ALA A 308 -36.36 -31.00 12.42
C ALA A 308 -37.81 -31.10 12.94
N ARG A 309 -38.69 -30.17 12.54
CA ARG A 309 -40.14 -30.44 12.62
C ARG A 309 -40.41 -31.63 11.70
N PRO A 310 -41.22 -32.63 12.11
CA PRO A 310 -41.69 -33.64 11.17
C PRO A 310 -42.33 -32.93 9.96
N ASN A 311 -41.92 -33.35 8.76
CA ASN A 311 -42.27 -32.78 7.45
C ASN A 311 -41.50 -31.52 6.98
N GLN A 312 -40.44 -31.05 7.65
CA GLN A 312 -39.52 -30.07 7.04
C GLN A 312 -38.38 -30.76 6.28
N ALA A 313 -38.27 -30.51 4.97
CA ALA A 313 -37.17 -31.02 4.16
C ALA A 313 -35.83 -30.37 4.58
N VAL A 314 -34.78 -31.19 4.71
CA VAL A 314 -33.41 -30.72 4.95
C VAL A 314 -32.84 -30.18 3.63
N PRO A 315 -32.31 -28.95 3.57
CA PRO A 315 -31.65 -28.43 2.38
C PRO A 315 -30.50 -29.32 1.90
N THR A 316 -30.38 -29.48 0.59
CA THR A 316 -29.23 -30.07 -0.09
C THR A 316 -28.66 -29.07 -1.08
N PHE A 317 -27.35 -29.15 -1.33
CA PHE A 317 -26.63 -28.21 -2.19
C PHE A 317 -25.88 -28.95 -3.31
N THR A 318 -26.03 -28.47 -4.54
CA THR A 318 -25.10 -28.80 -5.62
C THR A 318 -23.83 -27.97 -5.43
N LEU A 319 -22.67 -28.62 -5.47
CA LEU A 319 -21.36 -28.03 -5.14
C LEU A 319 -20.39 -28.15 -6.32
N SER A 320 -19.77 -27.04 -6.72
CA SER A 320 -18.67 -26.99 -7.69
C SER A 320 -17.57 -26.06 -7.21
N GLY A 321 -16.32 -26.45 -7.46
CA GLY A 321 -15.12 -25.68 -7.12
C GLY A 321 -14.23 -25.48 -8.34
N PHE A 322 -13.36 -24.48 -8.25
CA PHE A 322 -12.31 -24.17 -9.22
C PHE A 322 -11.10 -23.56 -8.49
N ALA A 323 -9.90 -23.81 -8.99
CA ALA A 323 -8.65 -23.31 -8.41
C ALA A 323 -7.75 -22.79 -9.54
N ASP A 324 -7.23 -21.57 -9.38
CA ASP A 324 -6.53 -20.84 -10.43
C ASP A 324 -5.29 -20.11 -9.87
N PRO A 325 -4.06 -20.39 -10.34
CA PRO A 325 -3.71 -21.39 -11.34
C PRO A 325 -3.79 -22.82 -10.78
N VAL A 326 -4.13 -23.78 -11.64
CA VAL A 326 -4.07 -25.23 -11.32
C VAL A 326 -2.64 -25.74 -11.06
N ASN A 327 -1.62 -24.94 -11.41
CA ASN A 327 -0.22 -25.14 -11.05
C ASN A 327 0.31 -23.83 -10.45
N ALA A 328 0.49 -23.80 -9.14
CA ALA A 328 1.05 -22.66 -8.41
C ALA A 328 2.47 -22.98 -7.93
N ASN A 329 3.22 -21.95 -7.57
CA ASN A 329 4.55 -22.08 -6.99
C ASN A 329 4.52 -21.74 -5.49
N GLN A 330 5.46 -22.29 -4.72
CA GLN A 330 5.77 -21.79 -3.37
C GLN A 330 6.00 -20.27 -3.39
N GLY A 331 5.36 -19.54 -2.49
CA GLY A 331 5.39 -18.06 -2.46
C GLY A 331 4.49 -17.37 -3.50
N GLY A 332 3.75 -18.14 -4.32
CA GLY A 332 2.69 -17.62 -5.18
C GLY A 332 1.33 -17.60 -4.48
N ALA A 333 0.26 -17.53 -5.27
CA ALA A 333 -1.11 -17.52 -4.79
C ALA A 333 -2.02 -18.44 -5.63
N VAL A 334 -3.12 -18.90 -5.04
CA VAL A 334 -4.20 -19.63 -5.72
C VAL A 334 -5.53 -18.97 -5.39
N VAL A 335 -6.24 -18.52 -6.42
CA VAL A 335 -7.63 -18.07 -6.32
C VAL A 335 -8.54 -19.30 -6.34
N LEU A 336 -9.24 -19.51 -5.24
CA LEU A 336 -10.27 -20.52 -5.08
C LEU A 336 -11.62 -19.88 -5.40
N ARG A 337 -12.43 -20.55 -6.21
CA ARG A 337 -13.82 -20.17 -6.49
C ARG A 337 -14.72 -21.35 -6.19
N ALA A 338 -15.84 -21.10 -5.51
CA ALA A 338 -16.78 -22.13 -5.10
C ALA A 338 -18.22 -21.67 -5.30
N SER A 339 -19.01 -22.47 -6.00
CA SER A 339 -20.43 -22.22 -6.26
C SER A 339 -21.30 -23.20 -5.47
N PHE A 340 -22.31 -22.66 -4.80
CA PHE A 340 -23.25 -23.37 -3.94
C PHE A 340 -24.66 -23.11 -4.48
N ALA A 341 -25.38 -24.16 -4.86
CA ALA A 341 -26.74 -24.05 -5.37
C ALA A 341 -27.72 -24.85 -4.51
N ALA A 342 -28.63 -24.16 -3.81
CA ALA A 342 -29.55 -24.79 -2.86
C ALA A 342 -30.77 -25.39 -3.58
N ALA A 343 -31.07 -26.67 -3.34
CA ALA A 343 -32.22 -27.34 -3.96
C ALA A 343 -33.59 -26.78 -3.49
N ILE A 344 -33.62 -26.19 -2.30
CA ILE A 344 -34.74 -25.46 -1.70
C ILE A 344 -34.21 -24.21 -1.01
N GLY A 345 -35.06 -23.21 -0.80
CA GLY A 345 -34.67 -21.97 -0.11
C GLY A 345 -34.12 -22.25 1.30
N ALA A 346 -32.95 -21.71 1.62
CA ALA A 346 -32.19 -22.06 2.81
C ALA A 346 -31.36 -20.88 3.33
N THR A 347 -30.98 -20.95 4.61
CA THR A 347 -29.86 -20.15 5.15
C THR A 347 -28.78 -21.13 5.58
N ALA A 348 -27.52 -20.86 5.28
CA ALA A 348 -26.44 -21.80 5.48
C ALA A 348 -25.14 -21.13 5.93
N VAL A 349 -24.22 -21.94 6.46
CA VAL A 349 -22.79 -21.63 6.53
C VAL A 349 -22.11 -22.40 5.42
N VAL A 350 -21.44 -21.71 4.50
CA VAL A 350 -20.74 -22.34 3.36
C VAL A 350 -19.24 -22.07 3.44
N GLY A 351 -18.42 -22.96 2.87
CA GLY A 351 -16.98 -22.75 2.91
C GLY A 351 -16.13 -23.67 2.06
N MET A 352 -14.87 -23.27 1.99
CA MET A 352 -13.77 -23.88 1.24
C MET A 352 -12.70 -24.36 2.24
N GLU A 353 -12.24 -25.59 2.09
CA GLU A 353 -11.16 -26.21 2.85
C GLU A 353 -10.07 -26.67 1.87
N VAL A 354 -8.79 -26.38 2.15
CA VAL A 354 -7.65 -26.82 1.33
C VAL A 354 -6.79 -27.80 2.12
N TYR A 355 -6.68 -29.02 1.60
CA TYR A 355 -5.89 -30.09 2.19
C TYR A 355 -4.56 -30.26 1.45
N ALA A 356 -3.49 -30.45 2.21
CA ALA A 356 -2.15 -30.77 1.73
C ALA A 356 -2.07 -32.17 1.07
N PRO A 357 -0.99 -32.44 0.29
CA PRO A 357 -0.69 -33.80 -0.18
C PRO A 357 -0.80 -34.83 0.95
N GLY A 358 -1.62 -35.86 0.74
CA GLY A 358 -1.96 -36.87 1.76
C GLY A 358 -3.26 -36.63 2.53
N GLY A 359 -3.96 -35.49 2.32
CA GLY A 359 -5.36 -35.27 2.70
C GLY A 359 -5.66 -35.08 4.20
N SER A 360 -4.69 -35.26 5.09
CA SER A 360 -4.89 -35.23 6.55
C SER A 360 -4.64 -33.86 7.21
N THR A 361 -3.85 -32.99 6.55
CA THR A 361 -3.51 -31.65 7.03
C THR A 361 -4.29 -30.59 6.25
N LEU A 362 -5.11 -29.82 6.96
CA LEU A 362 -5.87 -28.68 6.46
C LEU A 362 -4.99 -27.42 6.55
N VAL A 363 -4.55 -26.88 5.42
CA VAL A 363 -3.60 -25.75 5.36
C VAL A 363 -4.25 -24.38 5.26
N TYR A 364 -5.49 -24.34 4.78
CA TYR A 364 -6.26 -23.12 4.61
C TYR A 364 -7.75 -23.42 4.62
N GLN A 365 -8.55 -22.49 5.12
CA GLN A 365 -10.00 -22.55 5.02
C GLN A 365 -10.62 -21.15 4.97
N ARG A 366 -11.80 -21.05 4.38
CA ARG A 366 -12.61 -19.83 4.40
C ARG A 366 -14.08 -20.18 4.53
N TRP A 367 -14.76 -19.50 5.45
CA TRP A 367 -16.16 -19.73 5.79
C TRP A 367 -16.96 -18.43 5.67
N PHE A 368 -18.21 -18.58 5.25
CA PHE A 368 -19.20 -17.53 5.02
C PHE A 368 -20.46 -17.95 5.78
N ASP A 369 -20.96 -17.09 6.69
CA ASP A 369 -21.92 -17.44 7.74
C ASP A 369 -23.14 -16.51 7.66
N GLY A 370 -24.35 -17.04 7.78
CA GLY A 370 -25.60 -16.29 7.57
C GLY A 370 -26.03 -16.14 6.10
N GLU A 371 -25.41 -16.87 5.18
CA GLU A 371 -25.66 -16.78 3.73
C GLU A 371 -27.09 -17.29 3.38
N HIS A 372 -27.85 -16.49 2.62
CA HIS A 372 -29.26 -16.75 2.29
C HIS A 372 -29.41 -17.14 0.80
N PHE A 373 -30.00 -18.30 0.53
CA PHE A 373 -30.19 -18.87 -0.81
C PHE A 373 -31.68 -19.02 -1.15
N GLY A 374 -32.09 -18.57 -2.32
CA GLY A 374 -33.34 -18.97 -2.96
C GLY A 374 -33.31 -20.43 -3.49
N ALA A 375 -34.48 -20.99 -3.77
CA ALA A 375 -34.57 -22.33 -4.34
C ALA A 375 -34.05 -22.35 -5.79
N GLY A 376 -33.03 -23.18 -6.06
CA GLY A 376 -32.31 -23.22 -7.34
C GLY A 376 -31.30 -22.08 -7.54
N GLU A 377 -31.19 -21.14 -6.59
CA GLU A 377 -30.24 -20.04 -6.67
C GLU A 377 -28.81 -20.53 -6.49
N THR A 378 -27.90 -20.10 -7.36
CA THR A 378 -26.47 -20.41 -7.28
C THR A 378 -25.69 -19.17 -6.87
N GLN A 379 -25.14 -19.16 -5.67
CA GLN A 379 -24.22 -18.10 -5.22
C GLN A 379 -22.78 -18.59 -5.34
N THR A 380 -21.85 -17.68 -5.66
CA THR A 380 -20.45 -18.01 -5.93
C THR A 380 -19.51 -17.12 -5.12
N TYR A 381 -18.64 -17.76 -4.36
CA TYR A 381 -17.67 -17.13 -3.49
C TYR A 381 -16.27 -17.28 -4.09
N ALA A 382 -15.43 -16.28 -3.87
CA ALA A 382 -14.02 -16.31 -4.26
C ALA A 382 -13.14 -15.95 -3.06
N THR A 383 -11.97 -16.58 -2.96
CA THR A 383 -10.96 -16.23 -1.97
C THR A 383 -9.58 -16.63 -2.46
N THR A 384 -8.52 -16.05 -1.91
CA THR A 384 -7.15 -16.30 -2.38
C THR A 384 -6.30 -16.90 -1.27
N TRP A 385 -5.84 -18.13 -1.47
CA TRP A 385 -4.82 -18.71 -0.61
C TRP A 385 -3.44 -18.24 -1.07
N GLN A 386 -2.70 -17.59 -0.18
CA GLN A 386 -1.28 -17.32 -0.39
C GLN A 386 -0.48 -18.58 -0.08
N VAL A 387 0.15 -19.17 -1.09
CA VAL A 387 0.88 -20.44 -0.98
C VAL A 387 2.17 -20.18 -0.18
N PRO A 388 2.35 -20.73 1.02
CA PRO A 388 3.55 -20.46 1.82
C PRO A 388 4.83 -20.84 1.06
N SER A 389 5.92 -20.10 1.27
CA SER A 389 7.24 -20.43 0.71
C SER A 389 7.78 -21.79 1.20
N SER A 390 7.20 -22.34 2.27
CA SER A 390 7.44 -23.68 2.80
C SER A 390 6.27 -24.65 2.59
N ALA A 391 5.39 -24.41 1.61
CA ALA A 391 4.32 -25.34 1.28
C ALA A 391 4.88 -26.69 0.79
N THR A 392 4.28 -27.80 1.24
CA THR A 392 4.61 -29.16 0.79
C THR A 392 4.40 -29.26 -0.73
N LEU A 393 5.40 -29.77 -1.46
CA LEU A 393 5.26 -29.94 -2.92
C LEU A 393 4.30 -31.08 -3.25
N GLY A 394 3.48 -30.91 -4.29
CA GLY A 394 2.54 -31.93 -4.78
C GLY A 394 1.10 -31.43 -4.96
N SER A 395 0.16 -32.36 -5.11
CA SER A 395 -1.27 -32.06 -5.33
C SER A 395 -1.98 -31.70 -4.01
N TYR A 396 -2.67 -30.57 -4.03
CA TYR A 396 -3.59 -30.10 -3.00
C TYR A 396 -5.04 -30.33 -3.44
N THR A 397 -5.91 -30.54 -2.45
CA THR A 397 -7.33 -30.87 -2.67
C THR A 397 -8.24 -29.86 -2.00
N VAL A 398 -9.23 -29.37 -2.76
CA VAL A 398 -10.26 -28.44 -2.26
C VAL A 398 -11.51 -29.22 -1.91
N THR A 399 -11.95 -29.12 -0.66
CA THR A 399 -13.23 -29.63 -0.17
C THR A 399 -14.19 -28.48 0.05
N LEU A 400 -15.47 -28.66 -0.33
CA LEU A 400 -16.55 -27.71 -0.07
C LEU A 400 -17.54 -28.29 0.93
N ARG A 401 -18.09 -27.46 1.82
CA ARG A 401 -19.18 -27.84 2.74
C ARG A 401 -20.24 -26.76 2.84
N ALA A 402 -21.47 -27.19 3.08
CA ALA A 402 -22.61 -26.37 3.47
C ALA A 402 -23.23 -26.94 4.76
N PHE A 403 -23.37 -26.13 5.79
CA PHE A 403 -23.97 -26.47 7.09
C PHE A 403 -25.21 -25.62 7.39
N SER A 404 -26.03 -26.05 8.35
CA SER A 404 -27.05 -25.20 8.96
C SER A 404 -26.42 -24.04 9.76
N PRO A 405 -27.15 -22.92 9.97
CA PRO A 405 -26.67 -21.81 10.78
C PRO A 405 -26.33 -22.25 12.21
N GLY A 406 -25.18 -21.83 12.72
CA GLY A 406 -24.64 -22.37 13.97
C GLY A 406 -24.09 -23.81 13.85
N TRP A 407 -23.81 -24.27 12.62
CA TRP A 407 -23.03 -25.47 12.27
C TRP A 407 -23.61 -26.82 12.72
N LYS A 408 -24.88 -26.88 13.14
CA LYS A 408 -25.49 -28.02 13.85
C LYS A 408 -25.66 -29.28 12.98
N THR A 409 -25.79 -29.09 11.67
CA THR A 409 -26.09 -30.14 10.70
C THR A 409 -25.29 -29.88 9.42
N LEU A 410 -24.57 -30.88 8.91
CA LEU A 410 -23.99 -30.83 7.57
C LEU A 410 -25.10 -31.06 6.54
N TYR A 411 -25.40 -30.06 5.71
CA TYR A 411 -26.37 -30.17 4.62
C TYR A 411 -25.79 -30.90 3.41
N SER A 412 -24.56 -30.57 3.03
CA SER A 412 -23.87 -31.20 1.89
C SER A 412 -22.35 -30.97 1.98
N SER A 413 -21.57 -31.91 1.44
CA SER A 413 -20.11 -31.77 1.31
C SER A 413 -19.62 -32.43 0.04
N LYS A 414 -18.56 -31.86 -0.56
CA LYS A 414 -17.88 -32.40 -1.73
C LYS A 414 -16.36 -32.32 -1.51
N SER A 415 -15.74 -33.46 -1.23
CA SER A 415 -14.30 -33.64 -1.39
C SER A 415 -13.91 -33.55 -2.86
N GLU A 416 -12.68 -33.15 -3.16
CA GLU A 416 -12.17 -33.04 -4.55
C GLU A 416 -13.07 -32.17 -5.44
N ALA A 417 -13.63 -31.10 -4.88
CA ALA A 417 -14.41 -30.11 -5.62
C ALA A 417 -13.54 -29.35 -6.64
N ALA A 418 -12.24 -29.21 -6.34
CA ALA A 418 -11.15 -28.86 -7.25
C ALA A 418 -9.84 -29.48 -6.71
N ASN A 419 -8.83 -29.59 -7.57
CA ASN A 419 -7.45 -29.96 -7.20
C ASN A 419 -6.47 -29.02 -7.92
N PHE A 420 -5.30 -28.76 -7.34
CA PHE A 420 -4.22 -27.98 -7.95
C PHE A 420 -2.86 -28.46 -7.42
N THR A 421 -1.77 -28.19 -8.15
CA THR A 421 -0.41 -28.61 -7.75
C THR A 421 0.39 -27.42 -7.24
N VAL A 422 1.18 -27.63 -6.17
CA VAL A 422 2.24 -26.69 -5.75
C VAL A 422 3.61 -27.23 -6.18
N ALA A 423 4.28 -26.44 -7.02
CA ALA A 423 5.64 -26.59 -7.48
C ALA A 423 6.62 -25.75 -6.63
N PRO A 424 7.93 -26.03 -6.66
CA PRO A 424 8.92 -25.16 -6.01
C PRO A 424 8.92 -23.76 -6.63
N ALA A 425 9.36 -22.77 -5.86
CA ALA A 425 9.57 -21.42 -6.39
C ALA A 425 10.51 -21.46 -7.61
N PRO A 426 10.23 -20.72 -8.71
CA PRO A 426 11.11 -20.68 -9.87
C PRO A 426 12.50 -20.23 -9.45
N ALA A 427 13.53 -20.97 -9.86
CA ALA A 427 14.91 -20.55 -9.62
C ALA A 427 15.14 -19.17 -10.24
N ALA A 428 15.65 -18.22 -9.44
CA ALA A 428 16.00 -16.89 -9.94
C ALA A 428 16.95 -17.06 -11.13
N ALA A 429 16.57 -16.51 -12.29
CA ALA A 429 17.35 -16.63 -13.50
C ALA A 429 18.76 -16.10 -13.22
N ALA A 430 19.78 -16.94 -13.45
CA ALA A 430 21.17 -16.53 -13.29
C ALA A 430 21.40 -15.27 -14.13
N PRO A 431 22.01 -14.21 -13.58
CA PRO A 431 22.23 -12.97 -14.32
C PRO A 431 22.99 -13.29 -15.61
N PRO A 432 22.57 -12.77 -16.77
CA PRO A 432 23.18 -13.13 -18.04
C PRO A 432 24.67 -12.85 -17.97
N ALA A 433 25.48 -13.89 -18.25
CA ALA A 433 26.93 -13.79 -18.19
C ALA A 433 27.38 -12.62 -19.09
N LEU A 434 28.10 -11.67 -18.51
CA LEU A 434 28.50 -10.44 -19.20
C LEU A 434 29.30 -10.79 -20.45
N GLN A 435 28.67 -10.67 -21.62
CA GLN A 435 29.38 -10.77 -22.88
C GLN A 435 30.43 -9.66 -22.92
N ALA A 436 31.70 -10.05 -22.90
CA ALA A 436 32.80 -9.11 -22.92
C ALA A 436 32.72 -8.26 -24.21
N THR A 437 32.59 -6.95 -24.03
CA THR A 437 32.51 -5.99 -25.13
C THR A 437 33.77 -6.12 -26.00
N PRO A 438 33.66 -6.36 -27.33
CA PRO A 438 34.84 -6.51 -28.17
C PRO A 438 35.72 -5.25 -28.10
N THR A 439 36.97 -5.41 -27.67
CA THR A 439 37.93 -4.31 -27.66
C THR A 439 38.17 -3.84 -29.09
N ALA A 440 37.86 -2.57 -29.38
CA ALA A 440 38.08 -2.00 -30.70
C ALA A 440 39.58 -1.97 -31.01
N ALA A 441 39.99 -2.71 -32.04
CA ALA A 441 41.35 -2.65 -32.56
C ALA A 441 41.62 -1.28 -33.23
N PRO A 442 42.83 -0.73 -33.13
CA PRO A 442 43.14 0.59 -33.70
C PRO A 442 43.24 0.54 -35.23
N THR A 443 42.25 1.09 -35.93
CA THR A 443 42.27 1.22 -37.39
C THR A 443 43.30 2.24 -37.85
N VAL A 444 44.30 1.80 -38.60
CA VAL A 444 45.31 2.67 -39.24
C VAL A 444 44.71 3.41 -40.43
N ALA A 445 45.06 4.68 -40.60
CA ALA A 445 44.57 5.53 -41.68
C ALA A 445 45.34 5.30 -43.01
N PRO A 446 44.65 5.16 -44.17
CA PRO A 446 45.21 5.32 -45.50
C PRO A 446 44.98 6.74 -46.06
N ALA A 447 45.77 7.17 -47.05
CA ALA A 447 45.73 8.54 -47.59
C ALA A 447 45.42 8.61 -49.10
N ALA A 448 44.46 9.50 -49.43
CA ALA A 448 44.32 10.32 -50.64
C ALA A 448 44.14 9.71 -52.06
N SER A 449 43.41 10.49 -52.88
CA SER A 449 43.30 10.46 -54.37
C SER A 449 42.40 9.37 -55.00
N ALA A 450 41.60 9.62 -56.06
CA ALA A 450 41.44 10.81 -56.91
C ALA A 450 39.98 11.04 -57.42
N THR A 451 39.78 12.16 -58.12
CA THR A 451 38.52 12.76 -58.67
C THR A 451 37.90 12.03 -59.88
N VAL A 452 36.56 12.14 -60.10
CA VAL A 452 35.84 12.38 -61.41
C VAL A 452 34.28 12.32 -61.25
N ALA A 453 33.52 12.94 -62.18
CA ALA A 453 32.04 13.01 -62.29
C ALA A 453 31.60 12.97 -63.79
N PRO A 454 30.31 13.01 -64.26
CA PRO A 454 28.97 13.10 -63.60
C PRO A 454 28.11 11.80 -63.81
N PRO A 455 26.92 11.64 -64.48
CA PRO A 455 26.06 12.46 -65.37
C PRO A 455 24.58 12.68 -64.89
N VAL A 456 23.54 12.58 -65.76
CA VAL A 456 22.13 13.07 -65.59
C VAL A 456 21.07 12.17 -66.31
N GLN A 457 19.77 12.24 -65.89
CA GLN A 457 18.52 11.69 -66.51
C GLN A 457 18.29 10.15 -66.40
N THR A 458 17.06 9.56 -66.41
CA THR A 458 15.81 9.82 -67.17
C THR A 458 14.47 9.54 -66.40
N ASN A 459 13.32 9.56 -67.11
CA ASN A 459 11.90 9.25 -66.75
C ASN A 459 11.38 8.19 -67.80
N PRO A 460 10.14 7.61 -67.86
CA PRO A 460 8.92 7.69 -67.02
C PRO A 460 8.14 6.33 -66.82
N GLN A 461 6.82 6.42 -66.53
CA GLN A 461 5.69 5.52 -66.90
C GLN A 461 5.16 4.43 -65.93
N ALA A 462 3.85 4.51 -65.61
CA ALA A 462 2.93 3.38 -65.39
C ALA A 462 1.44 3.80 -65.57
N THR A 463 0.63 2.92 -66.19
CA THR A 463 -0.84 3.03 -66.48
C THR A 463 -1.38 1.57 -66.40
N VAL A 464 -2.65 1.17 -66.17
CA VAL A 464 -3.96 1.53 -66.77
C VAL A 464 -5.14 1.09 -65.84
N THR A 465 -6.34 1.64 -66.06
CA THR A 465 -7.67 1.21 -65.53
C THR A 465 -8.26 0.00 -66.32
N PRO A 466 -9.43 -0.61 -65.97
CA PRO A 466 -10.74 -0.05 -66.39
C PRO A 466 -11.96 -0.26 -65.43
N ARG A 467 -13.07 0.38 -65.88
CA ARG A 467 -14.43 0.65 -65.32
C ARG A 467 -15.43 -0.54 -65.45
N PRO A 468 -16.78 -0.42 -65.21
CA PRO A 468 -17.71 0.73 -64.99
C PRO A 468 -18.33 0.77 -63.56
N SER A 469 -19.35 1.55 -63.13
CA SER A 469 -20.40 2.47 -63.70
C SER A 469 -20.69 3.62 -62.66
N SER A 470 -21.73 4.49 -62.63
CA SER A 470 -22.75 5.07 -63.56
C SER A 470 -23.44 6.33 -62.93
N ALA A 471 -23.77 7.33 -63.76
CA ALA A 471 -24.99 8.20 -63.83
C ALA A 471 -25.68 8.78 -62.55
N THR A 472 -25.70 10.10 -62.20
CA THR A 472 -26.15 11.41 -62.83
C THR A 472 -27.61 11.84 -62.54
N PRO A 473 -28.04 13.14 -62.64
CA PRO A 473 -27.34 14.44 -62.42
C PRO A 473 -28.16 15.64 -61.83
N GLY A 474 -27.45 16.70 -61.36
CA GLY A 474 -27.75 18.14 -61.59
C GLY A 474 -28.80 18.88 -60.72
N PRO A 475 -29.01 20.21 -60.93
CA PRO A 475 -28.25 21.19 -61.74
C PRO A 475 -27.89 22.53 -61.01
N THR A 476 -27.30 23.50 -61.74
CA THR A 476 -26.63 24.73 -61.23
C THR A 476 -27.29 26.06 -61.67
N ALA A 477 -27.33 27.10 -60.80
CA ALA A 477 -27.45 28.56 -61.10
C ALA A 477 -27.49 29.40 -59.78
N THR A 478 -27.20 30.71 -59.65
CA THR A 478 -26.42 31.76 -60.41
C THR A 478 -26.15 32.96 -59.44
N ILE A 479 -25.47 34.04 -59.87
CA ILE A 479 -24.67 34.98 -59.06
C ILE A 479 -25.33 36.36 -58.76
N ALA A 480 -25.29 36.83 -57.48
CA ALA A 480 -25.30 38.23 -56.97
C ALA A 480 -26.53 39.15 -57.29
N PRO A 481 -26.66 40.41 -56.78
CA PRO A 481 -25.77 41.21 -55.91
C PRO A 481 -26.44 41.95 -54.69
N THR A 482 -25.65 42.84 -54.06
CA THR A 482 -25.90 43.63 -52.82
C THR A 482 -26.95 44.74 -52.90
N ILE A 483 -27.82 44.88 -51.89
CA ILE A 483 -28.39 46.16 -51.38
C ILE A 483 -28.59 46.08 -49.84
N ALA A 484 -28.44 47.20 -49.14
CA ALA A 484 -28.96 47.50 -47.79
C ALA A 484 -29.40 48.99 -47.76
N PRO A 485 -30.17 49.50 -46.76
CA PRO A 485 -30.69 48.89 -45.53
C PRO A 485 -32.23 49.05 -45.35
N THR A 486 -32.80 48.66 -44.20
CA THR A 486 -33.88 49.36 -43.40
C THR A 486 -34.25 48.48 -42.19
N VAL A 487 -34.90 49.05 -41.15
CA VAL A 487 -35.15 48.43 -39.84
C VAL A 487 -36.66 48.33 -39.51
N ALA A 488 -37.02 47.31 -38.71
CA ALA A 488 -38.32 47.06 -38.05
C ALA A 488 -39.47 46.49 -38.92
N PRO A 489 -40.48 45.82 -38.32
CA PRO A 489 -40.65 45.44 -36.91
C PRO A 489 -40.59 43.92 -36.64
N THR A 490 -40.50 43.54 -35.35
CA THR A 490 -40.39 42.14 -34.89
C THR A 490 -41.71 41.37 -34.96
N PRO A 491 -41.79 40.21 -35.63
CA PRO A 491 -42.85 39.22 -35.42
C PRO A 491 -42.51 38.31 -34.22
N THR A 492 -43.46 38.14 -33.29
CA THR A 492 -43.28 37.25 -32.13
C THR A 492 -43.24 35.79 -32.57
N VAL A 493 -42.07 35.16 -32.50
CA VAL A 493 -41.94 33.71 -32.66
C VAL A 493 -42.49 33.03 -31.40
N ALA A 494 -43.45 32.12 -31.58
CA ALA A 494 -43.98 31.31 -30.47
C ALA A 494 -42.85 30.46 -29.86
N PRO A 495 -42.84 30.24 -28.53
CA PRO A 495 -41.74 29.53 -27.88
C PRO A 495 -41.60 28.13 -28.45
N THR A 496 -40.47 27.87 -29.12
CA THR A 496 -40.03 26.51 -29.45
C THR A 496 -40.02 25.70 -28.16
N ALA A 497 -40.67 24.53 -28.15
CA ALA A 497 -40.69 23.68 -26.98
C ALA A 497 -39.25 23.30 -26.61
N THR A 498 -38.73 23.89 -25.52
CA THR A 498 -37.45 23.51 -24.94
C THR A 498 -37.51 22.01 -24.69
N ALA A 499 -36.60 21.25 -25.30
CA ALA A 499 -36.51 19.83 -25.04
C ALA A 499 -36.30 19.63 -23.53
N THR A 500 -37.30 19.06 -22.85
CA THR A 500 -37.22 18.75 -21.42
C THR A 500 -35.98 17.90 -21.23
N ALA A 501 -34.99 18.44 -20.52
CA ALA A 501 -33.75 17.72 -20.26
C ALA A 501 -34.12 16.38 -19.61
N ALA A 502 -33.59 15.28 -20.16
CA ALA A 502 -33.79 13.97 -19.57
C ALA A 502 -33.38 14.03 -18.09
N PRO A 503 -34.13 13.40 -17.16
CA PRO A 503 -33.79 13.39 -15.75
C PRO A 503 -32.31 13.03 -15.57
N PRO A 504 -31.54 13.79 -14.76
CA PRO A 504 -30.11 13.56 -14.64
C PRO A 504 -29.88 12.12 -14.21
N GLY A 505 -29.10 11.38 -15.02
CA GLY A 505 -28.82 9.98 -14.78
C GLY A 505 -28.15 9.75 -13.41
N PRO A 506 -28.19 8.52 -12.88
CA PRO A 506 -27.56 8.20 -11.60
C PRO A 506 -26.09 8.63 -11.61
N ILE A 507 -25.65 9.22 -10.49
CA ILE A 507 -24.26 9.66 -10.30
C ILE A 507 -23.35 8.45 -10.55
N SER A 508 -22.49 8.60 -11.55
CA SER A 508 -21.67 7.52 -12.09
C SER A 508 -20.34 8.09 -12.62
N PHE A 509 -19.28 7.32 -12.45
CA PHE A 509 -17.91 7.71 -12.78
C PHE A 509 -17.21 6.60 -13.58
N VAL A 510 -16.34 7.01 -14.49
CA VAL A 510 -15.37 6.13 -15.16
C VAL A 510 -14.00 6.43 -14.58
N THR A 511 -13.27 5.38 -14.19
CA THR A 511 -11.95 5.49 -13.55
C THR A 511 -10.90 4.64 -14.28
N ALA A 512 -9.70 5.20 -14.44
CA ALA A 512 -8.52 4.52 -14.94
C ALA A 512 -7.28 5.02 -14.19
N ALA A 513 -6.15 4.32 -14.28
CA ALA A 513 -4.88 4.80 -13.75
C ALA A 513 -3.73 4.59 -14.74
N SER A 514 -2.62 5.27 -14.50
CA SER A 514 -1.33 5.02 -15.15
C SER A 514 -0.20 5.05 -14.11
N VAL A 515 0.94 4.43 -14.46
CA VAL A 515 2.07 4.18 -13.57
C VAL A 515 3.37 4.46 -14.32
N ALA A 516 4.31 5.19 -13.71
CA ALA A 516 5.62 5.48 -14.28
C ALA A 516 6.71 5.68 -13.21
N PRO A 517 7.78 4.85 -13.19
CA PRO A 517 7.99 3.63 -13.97
C PRO A 517 7.14 2.45 -13.47
N VAL A 518 6.73 1.56 -14.38
CA VAL A 518 5.93 0.35 -14.08
C VAL A 518 6.68 -0.73 -13.31
N SER A 519 8.00 -0.59 -13.13
CA SER A 519 8.80 -1.46 -12.29
C SER A 519 9.81 -0.65 -11.48
N VAL A 520 9.93 -0.98 -10.19
CA VAL A 520 10.71 -0.25 -9.19
C VAL A 520 11.32 -1.22 -8.17
N PRO A 521 12.57 -1.04 -7.71
CA PRO A 521 13.10 -1.83 -6.60
C PRO A 521 12.38 -1.47 -5.29
N ALA A 522 12.38 -2.38 -4.32
CA ALA A 522 12.07 -2.03 -2.93
C ALA A 522 13.02 -0.92 -2.45
N GLY A 523 12.49 0.14 -1.83
CA GLY A 523 13.21 1.39 -1.54
C GLY A 523 13.24 2.42 -2.68
N GLY A 524 12.66 2.12 -3.84
CA GLY A 524 12.45 3.04 -4.96
C GLY A 524 11.08 3.73 -4.96
N SER A 525 10.77 4.46 -6.02
CA SER A 525 9.52 5.23 -6.16
C SER A 525 8.88 5.11 -7.54
N THR A 526 7.55 5.08 -7.58
CA THR A 526 6.77 5.20 -8.82
C THR A 526 5.74 6.31 -8.71
N ASN A 527 5.50 7.02 -9.82
CA ASN A 527 4.39 7.95 -9.93
C ASN A 527 3.15 7.19 -10.41
N LEU A 528 2.03 7.41 -9.72
CA LEU A 528 0.70 6.95 -10.07
C LEU A 528 -0.08 8.16 -10.60
N THR A 529 -1.03 7.96 -11.50
CA THR A 529 -1.97 9.02 -11.90
C THR A 529 -3.33 8.43 -12.19
N ALA A 530 -4.31 8.73 -11.33
CA ALA A 530 -5.70 8.33 -11.57
C ALA A 530 -6.41 9.36 -12.45
N LEU A 531 -7.18 8.87 -13.42
CA LEU A 531 -8.09 9.66 -14.25
C LEU A 531 -9.52 9.31 -13.85
N VAL A 532 -10.31 10.32 -13.46
CA VAL A 532 -11.71 10.14 -13.06
C VAL A 532 -12.58 11.04 -13.91
N THR A 533 -13.59 10.47 -14.56
CA THR A 533 -14.58 11.21 -15.36
C THR A 533 -15.97 11.06 -14.74
N SER A 534 -16.63 12.17 -14.41
CA SER A 534 -18.01 12.17 -13.89
C SER A 534 -19.02 12.28 -15.02
N ALA A 535 -20.04 11.42 -15.06
CA ALA A 535 -21.10 11.49 -16.08
C ALA A 535 -22.01 12.72 -15.88
N THR A 536 -22.28 13.09 -14.63
CA THR A 536 -23.12 14.23 -14.23
C THR A 536 -22.31 15.28 -13.45
N ALA A 537 -22.87 16.48 -13.28
CA ALA A 537 -22.25 17.50 -12.45
C ALA A 537 -22.38 17.12 -10.97
N THR A 538 -21.27 17.09 -10.24
CA THR A 538 -21.18 16.57 -8.87
C THR A 538 -20.25 17.43 -8.02
N THR A 539 -20.53 17.51 -6.72
CA THR A 539 -19.72 18.24 -5.73
C THR A 539 -19.54 17.43 -4.46
N GLY A 540 -18.48 17.70 -3.70
CA GLY A 540 -18.18 16.96 -2.48
C GLY A 540 -17.78 15.50 -2.72
N ILE A 541 -17.13 15.20 -3.85
CA ILE A 541 -16.65 13.86 -4.17
C ILE A 541 -15.32 13.59 -3.45
N VAL A 542 -15.11 12.35 -3.00
CA VAL A 542 -13.80 11.84 -2.60
C VAL A 542 -13.29 10.92 -3.71
N VAL A 543 -12.08 11.17 -4.20
CA VAL A 543 -11.35 10.26 -5.08
C VAL A 543 -10.25 9.59 -4.26
N ASP A 544 -10.23 8.27 -4.24
CA ASP A 544 -9.28 7.47 -3.49
C ASP A 544 -8.37 6.67 -4.44
N ILE A 545 -7.08 6.59 -4.11
CA ILE A 545 -6.07 5.86 -4.88
C ILE A 545 -5.30 4.95 -3.92
N GLU A 546 -5.48 3.65 -4.07
CA GLU A 546 -4.86 2.63 -3.22
C GLU A 546 -3.82 1.83 -4.01
N VAL A 547 -2.85 1.22 -3.33
CA VAL A 547 -2.02 0.15 -3.90
C VAL A 547 -2.10 -1.06 -2.99
N HIS A 548 -2.47 -2.19 -3.59
CA HIS A 548 -2.60 -3.47 -2.91
C HIS A 548 -1.55 -4.45 -3.45
N SER A 549 -1.02 -5.27 -2.57
CA SER A 549 -0.23 -6.45 -2.94
C SER A 549 -1.08 -7.49 -3.69
N ALA A 550 -0.43 -8.42 -4.39
CA ALA A 550 -1.08 -9.62 -4.93
C ALA A 550 -1.80 -10.51 -3.88
N SER A 551 -1.60 -10.25 -2.57
CA SER A 551 -2.39 -10.85 -1.47
C SER A 551 -3.63 -10.04 -1.08
N GLY A 552 -3.96 -8.97 -1.81
CA GLY A 552 -5.06 -8.04 -1.49
C GLY A 552 -4.76 -7.11 -0.32
N SER A 553 -3.58 -7.20 0.30
CA SER A 553 -3.20 -6.38 1.45
C SER A 553 -2.82 -4.97 0.98
N GLN A 554 -3.54 -3.96 1.48
CA GLN A 554 -3.30 -2.54 1.23
C GLN A 554 -1.89 -2.14 1.74
N VAL A 555 -1.05 -1.58 0.87
CA VAL A 555 0.32 -1.11 1.23
C VAL A 555 0.52 0.38 1.01
N TYR A 556 -0.39 1.03 0.30
CA TYR A 556 -0.44 2.47 0.09
C TYR A 556 -1.88 2.91 -0.11
N GLN A 557 -2.19 4.16 0.26
CA GLN A 557 -3.44 4.83 -0.10
C GLN A 557 -3.26 6.33 0.07
N VAL A 558 -3.89 7.10 -0.82
CA VAL A 558 -4.05 8.55 -0.72
C VAL A 558 -5.36 8.98 -1.36
N TRP A 559 -6.06 9.93 -0.73
CA TRP A 559 -7.36 10.41 -1.20
C TRP A 559 -7.42 11.93 -1.32
N PHE A 560 -8.34 12.37 -2.17
CA PHE A 560 -8.59 13.76 -2.52
C PHE A 560 -10.05 14.08 -2.19
N GLU A 561 -10.29 14.82 -1.10
CA GLU A 561 -11.64 15.19 -0.67
C GLU A 561 -12.15 16.45 -1.38
N ASN A 562 -13.46 16.72 -1.27
CA ASN A 562 -14.12 17.95 -1.72
C ASN A 562 -13.96 18.23 -3.24
N GLN A 563 -13.86 17.16 -4.05
CA GLN A 563 -13.70 17.25 -5.49
C GLN A 563 -15.04 17.58 -6.18
N ASN A 564 -14.98 18.48 -7.15
CA ASN A 564 -16.15 19.02 -7.85
C ASN A 564 -15.99 18.85 -9.36
N PHE A 565 -16.94 18.20 -10.02
CA PHE A 565 -16.94 17.92 -11.45
C PHE A 565 -18.10 18.62 -12.16
N SER A 566 -17.86 19.17 -13.35
CA SER A 566 -18.93 19.39 -14.33
C SER A 566 -19.32 18.08 -15.01
N ALA A 567 -20.52 18.01 -15.60
CA ALA A 567 -20.96 16.84 -16.36
C ALA A 567 -20.00 16.54 -17.53
N GLY A 568 -19.56 15.28 -17.66
CA GLY A 568 -18.56 14.85 -18.63
C GLY A 568 -17.12 15.27 -18.32
N GLN A 569 -16.85 15.96 -17.20
CA GLN A 569 -15.50 16.42 -16.88
C GLN A 569 -14.62 15.25 -16.43
N GLN A 570 -13.46 15.11 -17.07
CA GLN A 570 -12.34 14.34 -16.55
C GLN A 570 -11.44 15.21 -15.66
N ARG A 571 -10.95 14.64 -14.55
CA ARG A 571 -9.88 15.18 -13.70
C ARG A 571 -8.75 14.17 -13.60
N SER A 572 -7.54 14.68 -13.37
CA SER A 572 -6.32 13.90 -13.17
C SER A 572 -5.82 14.09 -11.74
N TYR A 573 -5.38 13.01 -11.11
CA TYR A 573 -4.93 12.95 -9.73
C TYR A 573 -3.57 12.24 -9.68
N PRO A 574 -2.46 12.97 -9.82
CA PRO A 574 -1.12 12.43 -9.71
C PRO A 574 -0.74 12.21 -8.23
N THR A 575 0.10 11.21 -7.98
CA THR A 575 0.72 10.96 -6.68
C THR A 575 1.96 10.08 -6.83
N THR A 576 2.73 9.87 -5.76
CA THR A 576 3.95 9.04 -5.78
C THR A 576 3.90 7.97 -4.70
N TRP A 577 3.91 6.69 -5.10
CA TRP A 577 4.16 5.59 -4.18
C TRP A 577 5.67 5.41 -3.98
N GLN A 578 6.14 5.77 -2.78
CA GLN A 578 7.45 5.39 -2.28
C GLN A 578 7.35 3.96 -1.74
N VAL A 579 8.10 3.02 -2.32
CA VAL A 579 8.05 1.59 -1.98
C VAL A 579 8.94 1.34 -0.76
N PRO A 580 8.40 0.88 0.39
CA PRO A 580 9.23 0.53 1.54
C PRO A 580 10.36 -0.47 1.23
N LEU A 581 11.49 -0.34 1.93
CA LEU A 581 12.68 -1.17 1.70
C LEU A 581 12.43 -2.67 2.01
N GLY A 582 11.45 -2.96 2.87
CA GLY A 582 11.00 -4.32 3.20
C GLY A 582 9.78 -4.81 2.41
N THR A 583 9.34 -4.09 1.38
CA THR A 583 8.21 -4.53 0.54
C THR A 583 8.59 -5.78 -0.25
N ALA A 584 7.72 -6.79 -0.22
CA ALA A 584 7.92 -8.03 -0.96
C ALA A 584 8.01 -7.77 -2.47
N THR A 585 8.83 -8.56 -3.15
CA THR A 585 8.95 -8.49 -4.61
C THR A 585 7.75 -9.14 -5.27
N GLY A 586 7.09 -8.46 -6.21
CA GLY A 586 5.90 -8.96 -6.88
C GLY A 586 5.12 -7.86 -7.60
N THR A 587 3.99 -8.24 -8.21
CA THR A 587 3.04 -7.29 -8.79
C THR A 587 2.11 -6.74 -7.71
N TYR A 588 1.79 -5.46 -7.81
CA TYR A 588 0.87 -4.72 -6.97
C TYR A 588 -0.19 -4.04 -7.86
N ASP A 589 -1.46 -4.11 -7.46
CA ASP A 589 -2.59 -3.50 -8.14
C ASP A 589 -2.80 -2.07 -7.62
N VAL A 590 -2.93 -1.13 -8.55
CA VAL A 590 -3.37 0.24 -8.27
C VAL A 590 -4.88 0.28 -8.39
N GLN A 591 -5.56 0.69 -7.32
CA GLN A 591 -7.02 0.66 -7.21
C GLN A 591 -7.55 2.09 -7.06
N VAL A 592 -8.71 2.39 -7.66
CA VAL A 592 -9.29 3.75 -7.68
C VAL A 592 -10.76 3.70 -7.26
N GLY A 593 -11.04 4.26 -6.08
CA GLY A 593 -12.38 4.44 -5.53
C GLY A 593 -12.93 5.85 -5.75
N VAL A 594 -14.25 5.97 -5.88
CA VAL A 594 -14.94 7.27 -5.91
C VAL A 594 -16.15 7.23 -4.97
N PHE A 595 -16.14 8.09 -3.96
CA PHE A 595 -17.12 8.11 -2.87
C PHE A 595 -17.78 9.50 -2.73
N SER A 596 -18.89 9.55 -1.98
CA SER A 596 -19.45 10.79 -1.45
C SER A 596 -18.60 11.39 -0.32
N GLN A 597 -18.85 12.66 0.00
CA GLN A 597 -18.24 13.32 1.15
C GLN A 597 -18.51 12.53 2.44
N GLY A 598 -17.48 12.36 3.26
CA GLY A 598 -17.55 11.54 4.48
C GLY A 598 -17.66 10.03 4.22
N TRP A 599 -17.34 9.55 3.01
CA TRP A 599 -17.25 8.12 2.66
C TRP A 599 -18.56 7.32 2.82
N THR A 600 -19.71 8.01 2.79
CA THR A 600 -21.03 7.44 3.10
C THR A 600 -21.66 6.63 1.96
N THR A 601 -21.19 6.81 0.72
CA THR A 601 -21.69 6.14 -0.48
C THR A 601 -20.52 5.89 -1.43
N LEU A 602 -20.36 4.65 -1.88
CA LEU A 602 -19.44 4.26 -2.94
C LEU A 602 -20.15 4.39 -4.30
N TYR A 603 -19.62 5.21 -5.21
CA TYR A 603 -20.17 5.39 -6.56
C TYR A 603 -19.51 4.47 -7.59
N THR A 604 -18.21 4.23 -7.49
CA THR A 604 -17.50 3.21 -8.28
C THR A 604 -16.18 2.81 -7.61
N TYR A 605 -15.72 1.58 -7.84
CA TYR A 605 -14.43 1.08 -7.39
C TYR A 605 -13.79 0.25 -8.50
N ASN A 606 -12.63 0.69 -8.98
CA ASN A 606 -11.84 -0.06 -9.95
C ASN A 606 -10.66 -0.72 -9.23
N ASN A 607 -10.71 -2.04 -9.09
CA ASN A 607 -9.75 -2.83 -8.31
C ASN A 607 -8.52 -3.32 -9.11
N SER A 608 -8.36 -2.90 -10.37
CA SER A 608 -7.13 -3.11 -11.14
C SER A 608 -7.01 -2.01 -12.21
N ALA A 609 -6.94 -0.76 -11.74
CA ALA A 609 -6.92 0.43 -12.58
C ALA A 609 -5.58 0.61 -13.31
N ALA A 610 -4.50 0.10 -12.72
CA ALA A 610 -3.18 -0.13 -13.31
C ALA A 610 -2.38 -1.11 -12.41
N THR A 611 -1.17 -1.49 -12.82
CA THR A 611 -0.27 -2.32 -12.00
C THR A 611 1.15 -1.77 -11.95
N VAL A 612 1.89 -2.15 -10.89
CA VAL A 612 3.31 -1.84 -10.69
C VAL A 612 4.03 -3.09 -10.18
N VAL A 613 5.27 -3.32 -10.63
CA VAL A 613 6.12 -4.43 -10.20
C VAL A 613 7.18 -3.94 -9.21
N VAL A 614 7.12 -4.41 -7.97
CA VAL A 614 8.22 -4.28 -7.01
C VAL A 614 9.27 -5.34 -7.34
N ALA A 615 10.40 -4.91 -7.88
CA ALA A 615 11.56 -5.72 -8.17
C ALA A 615 12.44 -5.91 -6.92
N ALA A 616 13.30 -6.93 -6.95
CA ALA A 616 14.39 -7.05 -5.98
C ALA A 616 15.30 -5.81 -6.06
N ALA A 617 15.88 -5.42 -4.93
CA ALA A 617 16.91 -4.38 -4.93
C ALA A 617 18.06 -4.80 -5.84
N GLY A 618 18.42 -3.94 -6.80
CA GLY A 618 19.61 -4.15 -7.62
C GLY A 618 20.88 -4.19 -6.76
N PRO A 619 21.98 -4.77 -7.26
CA PRO A 619 23.24 -4.81 -6.52
C PRO A 619 23.63 -3.38 -6.12
N SER A 620 23.79 -3.17 -4.80
CA SER A 620 24.22 -1.88 -4.26
C SER A 620 25.51 -1.42 -4.96
N PRO A 621 25.65 -0.14 -5.35
CA PRO A 621 26.90 0.34 -5.91
C PRO A 621 28.01 0.12 -4.90
N THR A 622 28.96 -0.76 -5.25
CA THR A 622 30.16 -1.03 -4.45
C THR A 622 30.78 0.31 -4.06
N PRO A 623 31.11 0.56 -2.78
CA PRO A 623 31.69 1.83 -2.36
C PRO A 623 32.88 2.19 -3.24
N VAL A 624 32.78 3.30 -3.98
CA VAL A 624 33.86 3.78 -4.84
C VAL A 624 35.04 4.09 -3.93
N GLY A 625 36.08 3.26 -4.01
CA GLY A 625 37.28 3.43 -3.20
C GLY A 625 37.85 4.82 -3.40
N THR A 626 38.22 5.47 -2.29
CA THR A 626 38.82 6.81 -2.28
C THR A 626 39.91 6.90 -3.35
N PRO A 627 39.89 7.91 -4.25
CA PRO A 627 40.85 7.98 -5.35
C PRO A 627 42.28 7.90 -4.85
N VAL A 628 43.00 6.85 -5.28
CA VAL A 628 44.44 6.73 -5.05
C VAL A 628 45.10 7.91 -5.77
N GLY A 629 45.78 8.76 -5.00
CA GLY A 629 46.39 9.97 -5.53
C GLY A 629 47.41 9.67 -6.63
N THR A 630 47.39 10.47 -7.69
CA THR A 630 48.35 10.42 -8.79
C THR A 630 49.79 10.39 -8.26
N PRO A 631 50.68 9.51 -8.76
CA PRO A 631 52.07 9.46 -8.30
C PRO A 631 52.78 10.82 -8.46
N VAL A 632 53.09 11.47 -7.34
CA VAL A 632 53.95 12.65 -7.31
C VAL A 632 55.40 12.19 -7.54
N GLY A 633 56.13 12.94 -8.38
CA GLY A 633 57.46 12.55 -8.84
C GLY A 633 58.51 12.39 -7.73
N THR A 634 59.45 11.48 -7.95
CA THR A 634 60.52 11.09 -7.03
C THR A 634 61.34 12.29 -6.51
N PRO A 635 61.37 12.55 -5.20
CA PRO A 635 62.37 13.43 -4.60
C PRO A 635 63.72 12.71 -4.42
N THR A 636 64.82 13.41 -4.70
CA THR A 636 66.20 12.95 -4.50
C THR A 636 66.46 12.59 -3.02
N PRO A 637 67.17 11.47 -2.71
CA PRO A 637 67.39 11.05 -1.34
C PRO A 637 68.25 12.03 -0.53
N THR A 638 67.82 12.33 0.70
CA THR A 638 68.57 13.10 1.69
C THR A 638 68.88 12.20 2.90
N VAL A 639 70.02 12.44 3.55
CA VAL A 639 70.61 11.58 4.61
C VAL A 639 69.68 11.42 5.82
N PRO A 640 69.53 10.20 6.41
CA PRO A 640 68.68 9.97 7.56
C PRO A 640 69.29 10.52 8.87
N PRO A 641 68.50 11.19 9.74
CA PRO A 641 68.92 11.55 11.09
C PRO A 641 68.72 10.41 12.12
N THR A 642 69.49 10.47 13.20
CA THR A 642 69.54 9.50 14.31
C THR A 642 68.19 9.36 15.06
N PRO A 643 67.79 8.14 15.50
CA PRO A 643 66.57 7.94 16.28
C PRO A 643 66.61 8.54 17.69
N ALA A 644 65.46 9.01 18.16
CA ALA A 644 65.21 9.52 19.52
C ALA A 644 64.75 8.39 20.48
N PRO A 645 64.89 8.54 21.81
CA PRO A 645 64.75 7.44 22.76
C PRO A 645 63.30 7.00 23.04
N THR A 646 63.14 5.72 23.36
CA THR A 646 61.87 5.08 23.73
C THR A 646 61.50 5.36 25.19
N PHE A 647 60.24 5.70 25.47
CA PHE A 647 59.71 5.81 26.84
C PHE A 647 58.97 4.53 27.26
N THR A 648 59.25 4.05 28.47
CA THR A 648 58.63 2.85 29.06
C THR A 648 57.27 3.19 29.72
N PRO A 649 56.22 2.38 29.55
CA PRO A 649 54.96 2.56 30.28
C PRO A 649 55.11 2.34 31.79
N GLY A 650 54.41 3.16 32.59
CA GLY A 650 54.26 2.95 34.03
C GLY A 650 53.19 1.90 34.39
N PRO A 651 53.17 1.38 35.63
CA PRO A 651 52.31 0.27 36.02
C PRO A 651 50.82 0.62 36.16
N THR A 652 49.96 -0.32 35.79
CA THR A 652 48.49 -0.25 35.92
C THR A 652 48.05 -0.30 37.39
N PRO A 653 47.11 0.56 37.85
CA PRO A 653 46.57 0.49 39.20
C PRO A 653 45.59 -0.69 39.39
N THR A 654 45.69 -1.39 40.52
CA THR A 654 44.81 -2.50 40.90
C THR A 654 43.46 -2.00 41.45
N PRO A 655 42.31 -2.59 41.08
CA PRO A 655 41.02 -2.27 41.70
C PRO A 655 40.97 -2.63 43.19
N GLY A 656 40.39 -1.75 44.01
CA GLY A 656 40.11 -2.00 45.42
C GLY A 656 38.73 -2.63 45.68
N ASN A 657 38.54 -3.21 46.86
CA ASN A 657 37.30 -3.88 47.23
C ASN A 657 36.12 -2.90 47.40
N PHE A 658 34.96 -3.24 46.83
CA PHE A 658 33.70 -2.54 47.07
C PHE A 658 33.00 -3.09 48.31
N THR A 659 32.46 -2.20 49.15
CA THR A 659 31.60 -2.56 50.30
C THR A 659 30.15 -2.22 49.97
N LEU A 660 29.24 -3.17 50.20
CA LEU A 660 27.80 -2.97 50.00
C LEU A 660 27.22 -2.09 51.12
N ILE A 661 26.41 -1.09 50.74
CA ILE A 661 25.63 -0.26 51.68
C ILE A 661 24.15 -0.69 51.58
N PRO A 662 23.47 -0.99 52.71
CA PRO A 662 22.05 -1.37 52.69
C PRO A 662 21.10 -0.25 52.24
N SER A 663 19.97 -0.65 51.66
CA SER A 663 18.95 0.26 51.09
C SER A 663 17.86 0.67 52.09
N ASP A 664 18.21 1.39 53.16
CA ASP A 664 17.26 1.72 54.25
C ASP A 664 17.13 3.21 54.66
N ARG A 665 17.61 4.16 53.84
CA ARG A 665 17.36 5.61 54.07
C ARG A 665 16.72 6.35 52.90
N LEU A 666 15.41 6.53 53.03
CA LEU A 666 14.56 7.37 52.20
C LEU A 666 14.49 8.80 52.77
N THR A 667 14.34 9.82 51.92
CA THR A 667 14.16 11.27 52.24
C THR A 667 15.41 11.94 52.86
N THR A 668 15.68 13.24 52.70
CA THR A 668 14.80 14.41 52.51
C THR A 668 15.27 15.39 51.41
N TRP A 669 14.46 16.41 51.12
CA TRP A 669 14.72 17.46 50.11
C TRP A 669 14.98 18.82 50.79
N SER A 670 15.87 19.64 50.23
CA SER A 670 15.93 21.09 50.48
C SER A 670 16.66 21.80 49.33
N PRO A 671 16.27 23.04 48.94
CA PRO A 671 16.70 23.66 47.70
C PRO A 671 17.88 24.65 47.86
N GLY A 672 18.69 24.80 46.81
CA GLY A 672 19.38 26.07 46.53
C GLY A 672 20.82 26.01 46.03
N ILE A 673 21.02 25.98 44.70
CA ILE A 673 21.97 26.85 43.98
C ILE A 673 21.33 27.21 42.62
N PRO A 674 21.18 28.49 42.25
CA PRO A 674 20.81 28.89 40.87
C PRO A 674 22.04 28.83 39.94
N GLY A 675 21.88 28.28 38.73
CA GLY A 675 22.83 28.49 37.62
C GLY A 675 23.86 27.38 37.32
N GLY A 676 23.64 26.13 37.73
CA GLY A 676 24.47 24.98 37.32
C GLY A 676 23.83 24.13 36.22
N ILE A 677 24.60 23.74 35.19
CA ILE A 677 24.15 22.81 34.13
C ILE A 677 24.37 21.36 34.59
N PRO A 678 23.32 20.52 34.74
CA PRO A 678 23.48 19.12 35.13
C PRO A 678 23.88 18.25 33.93
N ALA A 679 25.17 17.98 33.76
CA ALA A 679 25.65 16.95 32.85
C ALA A 679 25.18 15.57 33.33
N ARG A 680 24.38 14.86 32.51
CA ARG A 680 23.94 13.49 32.81
C ARG A 680 25.06 12.49 32.56
N THR A 681 25.83 12.18 33.60
CA THR A 681 26.65 10.96 33.64
C THR A 681 25.73 9.77 33.89
N THR A 682 25.48 8.95 32.87
CA THR A 682 24.72 7.70 33.04
C THR A 682 25.58 6.66 33.74
N VAL A 683 25.31 6.43 35.02
CA VAL A 683 25.78 5.22 35.73
C VAL A 683 24.74 4.14 35.52
N CYS A 684 25.11 3.09 34.79
CA CYS A 684 24.29 1.87 34.71
C CYS A 684 24.41 1.07 36.01
N ALA A 685 23.31 0.41 36.39
CA ALA A 685 23.24 -0.63 37.41
C ALA A 685 22.78 -1.93 36.75
#